data_AF-A0A485JL18-F1
#
_entry.id   AF-A0A485JL18-F1
#
_cell.length_a   1.000
_cell.length_b   1.000
_cell.length_c   1.000
_cell.angle_alpha   90.00
_cell.angle_beta   90.00
_cell.angle_gamma   90.00
#
_symmetry.space_group_name_H-M   'P 1'
#
loop_
_entity.id
_entity.type
_entity.pdbx_description
1 polymer ?
#
loop_
_entity_poly.entity_id
_entity_poly.type
_entity_poly.pdbx_seq_one_letter_code
_entity_poly.pdbx_strand_id
1 'polypeptide(L)'
;MEKVYDTTRISNLANDPKQFCSFFCEYIKRDDISIDIALDVLRISSIYYNRFSVQTEVEYNNTFKKCINELVNSFPDNIELISEFESQCKIMHDINNSFFAATKCAGIWRENTKKSHALILNLIMFCEMFLSSLSSLVVVNDPKKMKRIFPLFIVSENINIHAEPDIEYFRVIDRAFDEVANYTGRIFSYLRTHGPLKLTSCVNKQTLLSMGGYLNEWNVFDSLSRVRDFFRLSSAVFTKLDNNIYSLEVDSFCLYRDYEIARNRLMMRASHLYSEVHEFSNKHFHLNSWVKDHMPSYLNSDGVFSSFHLSELENMSPDDLHEEYGNISLFNWVHAYQCLVELSKEEMSKRFSSTKPIPLQLDRWLIIKSRESWLSFFQRKGIAADAAKKLIDYFTFNSKSHDLNDCPFIPCMDGLCLMPALIANSSVTRSLMSLFGSKKISQASKGRFHEQQFIKQVRDAGIKASPIDAHANYQCDCVILLDDCLIFTELKSNGQPIYYGKYYQQVCNIVGDSSLIHDHNNKFMRSYFQQINRISEHYLNHLDVIIKEFELPSTWQPKGVYKLIVTTTMLGGKYHVDDTYVADKYALSSFFQRIPGVIYQTNENGKMAKNIIDGFECCEGEITIDKFIDYLSSLPSINAVRKNIKKLTYSVRFNEKLVHHPYYDSWAFGPYIRKGND
;
A
#
# COMPACT_ATOMS: atom_id res chain seq x y z
N MET A 1 -24.87 2.72 -0.17
CA MET A 1 -23.45 2.28 -0.11
C MET A 1 -23.20 1.39 -1.32
N GLU A 2 -22.04 1.52 -1.98
CA GLU A 2 -21.71 0.70 -3.16
C GLU A 2 -21.59 -0.79 -2.76
N LYS A 3 -22.12 -1.71 -3.60
CA LYS A 3 -21.98 -3.15 -3.36
C LYS A 3 -20.50 -3.53 -3.49
N VAL A 4 -20.00 -4.29 -2.52
CA VAL A 4 -18.64 -4.83 -2.56
C VAL A 4 -18.65 -6.32 -2.31
N TYR A 5 -17.64 -7.01 -2.84
CA TYR A 5 -17.58 -8.47 -2.86
C TYR A 5 -16.25 -8.97 -2.30
N ASP A 6 -16.26 -10.13 -1.65
CA ASP A 6 -15.04 -10.74 -1.12
C ASP A 6 -14.14 -11.24 -2.26
N THR A 7 -13.22 -10.37 -2.69
CA THR A 7 -12.29 -10.66 -3.79
C THR A 7 -11.38 -11.84 -3.49
N THR A 8 -11.03 -12.05 -2.22
CA THR A 8 -10.16 -13.17 -1.81
C THR A 8 -10.90 -14.48 -1.97
N ARG A 9 -12.15 -14.54 -1.51
CA ARG A 9 -13.00 -15.73 -1.64
C ARG A 9 -13.28 -16.07 -3.09
N ILE A 10 -13.72 -15.09 -3.88
CA ILE A 10 -14.02 -15.29 -5.30
C ILE A 10 -12.75 -15.72 -6.06
N SER A 11 -11.61 -15.08 -5.80
CA SER A 11 -10.34 -15.47 -6.44
C SER A 11 -9.88 -16.86 -6.03
N ASN A 12 -10.10 -17.27 -4.77
CA ASN A 12 -9.76 -18.61 -4.31
C ASN A 12 -10.55 -19.70 -5.03
N LEU A 13 -11.85 -19.47 -5.27
CA LEU A 13 -12.69 -20.35 -6.08
C LEU A 13 -12.24 -20.34 -7.56
N ALA A 14 -11.85 -19.17 -8.07
CA ALA A 14 -11.42 -18.98 -9.45
C ALA A 14 -9.99 -19.46 -9.76
N ASN A 15 -9.23 -19.92 -8.76
CA ASN A 15 -7.89 -20.47 -8.96
C ASN A 15 -7.88 -21.67 -9.92
N ASP A 16 -8.94 -22.47 -9.92
CA ASP A 16 -9.24 -23.43 -10.97
C ASP A 16 -10.47 -22.96 -11.75
N PRO A 17 -10.31 -22.42 -12.99
CA PRO A 17 -11.41 -21.94 -13.80
C PRO A 17 -12.50 -22.98 -14.07
N LYS A 18 -12.17 -24.27 -14.12
CA LYS A 18 -13.15 -25.35 -14.33
C LYS A 18 -13.98 -25.56 -13.07
N GLN A 19 -13.33 -25.61 -11.91
CA GLN A 19 -14.01 -25.71 -10.62
C GLN A 19 -14.91 -24.51 -10.38
N PHE A 20 -14.43 -23.30 -10.68
CA PHE A 20 -15.25 -22.09 -10.59
C PHE A 20 -16.47 -22.14 -11.51
N CYS A 21 -16.30 -22.57 -12.76
CA CYS A 21 -17.42 -22.70 -13.69
C CYS A 21 -18.50 -23.64 -13.14
N SER A 22 -18.12 -24.82 -12.64
CA SER A 22 -19.06 -25.74 -11.98
C SER A 22 -19.76 -25.12 -10.77
N PHE A 23 -19.02 -24.41 -9.91
CA PHE A 23 -19.59 -23.68 -8.78
C PHE A 23 -20.59 -22.61 -9.25
N PHE A 24 -20.21 -21.80 -10.24
CA PHE A 24 -20.98 -20.66 -10.71
C PHE A 24 -22.31 -21.10 -11.33
N CYS A 25 -22.33 -22.19 -12.10
CA CYS A 25 -23.54 -22.78 -12.67
C CYS A 25 -24.60 -23.14 -11.62
N GLU A 26 -24.18 -23.62 -10.44
CA GLU A 26 -25.11 -23.95 -9.35
C GLU A 26 -25.45 -22.72 -8.51
N TYR A 27 -24.48 -21.84 -8.30
CA TYR A 27 -24.63 -20.60 -7.56
C TYR A 27 -25.71 -19.69 -8.18
N ILE A 28 -25.73 -19.49 -9.50
CA ILE A 28 -26.71 -18.61 -10.17
C ILE A 28 -28.13 -19.14 -10.19
N LYS A 29 -28.36 -20.42 -9.88
CA LYS A 29 -29.70 -21.04 -9.84
C LYS A 29 -30.42 -20.82 -8.52
N ARG A 30 -29.76 -20.25 -7.52
CA ARG A 30 -30.36 -19.97 -6.22
C ARG A 30 -31.32 -18.77 -6.33
N ASP A 31 -32.47 -18.86 -5.67
CA ASP A 31 -33.52 -17.82 -5.70
C ASP A 31 -33.08 -16.47 -5.11
N ASP A 32 -32.03 -16.45 -4.30
CA ASP A 32 -31.49 -15.25 -3.66
C ASP A 32 -30.42 -14.51 -4.49
N ILE A 33 -30.09 -15.02 -5.69
CA ILE A 33 -29.07 -14.43 -6.56
C ILE A 33 -29.71 -13.64 -7.69
N SER A 34 -29.49 -12.32 -7.69
CA SER A 34 -29.88 -11.45 -8.80
C SER A 34 -28.85 -11.47 -9.93
N ILE A 35 -29.28 -11.07 -11.13
CA ILE A 35 -28.39 -10.93 -12.30
C ILE A 35 -27.18 -10.02 -11.99
N ASP A 36 -27.39 -8.88 -11.32
CA ASP A 36 -26.29 -7.95 -10.96
C ASP A 36 -25.21 -8.64 -10.12
N ILE A 37 -25.63 -9.40 -9.09
CA ILE A 37 -24.71 -10.13 -8.21
C ILE A 37 -23.96 -11.19 -9.02
N ALA A 38 -24.66 -11.92 -9.90
CA ALA A 38 -24.05 -12.95 -10.73
C ALA A 38 -22.99 -12.37 -11.69
N LEU A 39 -23.29 -11.25 -12.36
CA LEU A 39 -22.36 -10.56 -13.26
C LEU A 39 -21.14 -10.03 -12.52
N ASP A 40 -21.32 -9.43 -11.34
CA ASP A 40 -20.20 -8.91 -10.54
C ASP A 40 -19.29 -10.03 -10.02
N VAL A 41 -19.85 -11.14 -9.52
CA VAL A 41 -19.07 -12.31 -9.10
C VAL A 41 -18.26 -12.87 -10.28
N LEU A 42 -18.89 -12.99 -11.45
CA LEU A 42 -18.21 -13.47 -12.66
C LEU A 42 -17.11 -12.50 -13.13
N ARG A 43 -17.36 -11.18 -13.07
CA ARG A 43 -16.37 -10.14 -13.40
C ARG A 43 -15.15 -10.21 -12.48
N ILE A 44 -15.38 -10.31 -11.17
CA ILE A 44 -14.33 -10.33 -10.15
C ILE A 44 -13.50 -11.62 -10.26
N SER A 45 -14.11 -12.75 -10.64
CA SER A 45 -13.44 -14.04 -10.82
C SER A 45 -12.29 -14.01 -11.84
N SER A 46 -12.36 -13.14 -12.85
CA SER A 46 -11.35 -13.03 -13.93
C SER A 46 -11.14 -14.25 -14.80
N ILE A 47 -12.05 -15.21 -14.82
CA ILE A 47 -11.87 -16.44 -15.62
C ILE A 47 -11.86 -16.19 -17.15
N TYR A 48 -12.22 -14.98 -17.59
CA TYR A 48 -12.17 -14.52 -18.98
C TYR A 48 -10.77 -14.12 -19.46
N TYR A 49 -9.72 -14.20 -18.64
CA TYR A 49 -8.33 -14.11 -19.11
C TYR A 49 -7.38 -14.94 -18.24
N ASN A 50 -6.23 -15.33 -18.76
CA ASN A 50 -5.15 -15.90 -17.95
C ASN A 50 -4.21 -14.78 -17.48
N ARG A 51 -3.97 -14.70 -16.16
CA ARG A 51 -3.23 -13.62 -15.52
C ARG A 51 -1.78 -13.53 -15.98
N PHE A 52 -1.14 -14.65 -16.30
CA PHE A 52 0.31 -14.75 -16.55
C PHE A 52 0.66 -15.34 -17.92
N SER A 53 -0.32 -15.54 -18.80
CA SER A 53 -0.09 -16.04 -20.15
C SER A 53 -1.24 -15.66 -21.09
N VAL A 54 -1.09 -16.01 -22.37
CA VAL A 54 -2.21 -16.07 -23.31
C VAL A 54 -3.22 -17.11 -22.80
N GLN A 55 -4.51 -16.79 -22.88
CA GLN A 55 -5.61 -17.75 -22.78
C GLN A 55 -6.11 -18.04 -24.18
N THR A 56 -6.10 -19.31 -24.59
CA THR A 56 -6.58 -19.70 -25.93
C THR A 56 -8.10 -19.53 -26.04
N GLU A 57 -8.62 -19.36 -27.26
CA GLU A 57 -10.07 -19.34 -27.51
C GLU A 57 -10.76 -20.62 -27.02
N VAL A 58 -10.10 -21.77 -27.12
CA VAL A 58 -10.63 -23.05 -26.60
C VAL A 58 -10.78 -22.99 -25.08
N GLU A 59 -9.79 -22.48 -24.36
CA GLU A 59 -9.87 -22.32 -22.90
C GLU A 59 -10.95 -21.31 -22.52
N TYR A 60 -10.99 -20.15 -23.18
CA TYR A 60 -12.01 -19.12 -22.96
C TYR A 60 -13.43 -19.67 -23.15
N ASN A 61 -13.64 -20.45 -24.20
CA ASN A 61 -14.94 -21.07 -24.49
C ASN A 61 -15.32 -22.15 -23.47
N ASN A 62 -14.35 -22.96 -23.03
CA ASN A 62 -14.58 -24.03 -22.07
C ASN A 62 -14.78 -23.55 -20.62
N THR A 63 -14.45 -22.28 -20.31
CA THR A 63 -14.58 -21.71 -18.97
C THR A 63 -15.59 -20.56 -18.95
N PHE A 64 -15.23 -19.40 -19.49
CA PHE A 64 -16.03 -18.17 -19.36
C PHE A 64 -17.28 -18.21 -20.23
N LYS A 65 -17.18 -18.60 -21.51
CA LYS A 65 -18.36 -18.66 -22.39
C LYS A 65 -19.41 -19.64 -21.87
N LYS A 66 -18.97 -20.74 -21.26
CA LYS A 66 -19.87 -21.67 -20.58
C LYS A 66 -20.66 -21.00 -19.45
N CYS A 67 -20.03 -20.17 -18.63
CA CYS A 67 -20.72 -19.39 -17.58
C CYS A 67 -21.72 -18.39 -18.19
N ILE A 68 -21.38 -17.75 -19.30
CA ILE A 68 -22.28 -16.82 -20.02
C ILE A 68 -23.52 -17.55 -20.55
N ASN A 69 -23.37 -18.72 -21.16
CA ASN A 69 -24.50 -19.50 -21.66
C ASN A 69 -25.47 -19.89 -20.53
N GLU A 70 -24.93 -20.25 -19.36
CA GLU A 70 -25.74 -20.59 -18.18
C GLU A 70 -26.42 -19.36 -17.56
N LEU A 71 -25.80 -18.17 -17.63
CA LEU A 71 -26.46 -16.91 -17.28
C LEU A 71 -27.66 -16.62 -18.18
N VAL A 72 -27.52 -16.81 -19.50
CA VAL A 72 -28.64 -16.63 -20.45
C VAL A 72 -29.79 -17.58 -20.14
N ASN A 73 -29.48 -18.83 -19.78
CA ASN A 73 -30.51 -19.80 -19.40
C ASN A 73 -31.21 -19.43 -18.07
N SER A 74 -30.46 -18.92 -17.10
CA SER A 74 -30.98 -18.60 -15.75
C SER A 74 -31.71 -17.25 -15.70
N PHE A 75 -31.33 -16.31 -16.56
CA PHE A 75 -31.88 -14.95 -16.64
C PHE A 75 -32.28 -14.59 -18.09
N PRO A 76 -33.28 -15.27 -18.68
CA PRO A 76 -33.65 -15.10 -20.08
C PRO A 76 -34.15 -13.69 -20.43
N ASP A 77 -34.65 -12.93 -19.45
CA ASP A 77 -35.11 -11.54 -19.65
C ASP A 77 -33.95 -10.53 -19.70
N ASN A 78 -32.70 -10.96 -19.46
CA ASN A 78 -31.52 -10.09 -19.39
C ASN A 78 -30.48 -10.36 -20.48
N ILE A 79 -30.87 -10.96 -21.61
CA ILE A 79 -29.95 -11.34 -22.70
C ILE A 79 -29.10 -10.16 -23.20
N GLU A 80 -29.70 -8.97 -23.39
CA GLU A 80 -28.96 -7.80 -23.87
C GLU A 80 -27.86 -7.36 -22.88
N LEU A 81 -28.19 -7.34 -21.58
CA LEU A 81 -27.25 -7.01 -20.51
C LEU A 81 -26.11 -8.03 -20.43
N ILE A 82 -26.43 -9.33 -20.55
CA ILE A 82 -25.43 -10.41 -20.53
C ILE A 82 -24.53 -10.33 -21.76
N SER A 83 -25.08 -10.03 -22.93
CA SER A 83 -24.34 -9.86 -24.18
C SER A 83 -23.37 -8.68 -24.10
N GLU A 84 -23.81 -7.53 -23.56
CA GLU A 84 -22.94 -6.38 -23.33
C GLU A 84 -21.83 -6.73 -22.33
N PHE A 85 -22.17 -7.40 -21.23
CA PHE A 85 -21.20 -7.87 -20.24
C PHE A 85 -20.13 -8.79 -20.86
N GLU A 86 -20.56 -9.74 -21.70
CA GLU A 86 -19.65 -10.64 -22.42
C GLU A 86 -18.69 -9.84 -23.32
N SER A 87 -19.23 -8.89 -24.09
CA SER A 87 -18.46 -8.00 -24.97
C SER A 87 -17.37 -7.25 -24.18
N GLN A 88 -17.73 -6.68 -23.03
CA GLN A 88 -16.79 -5.99 -22.14
C GLN A 88 -15.68 -6.92 -21.63
N CYS A 89 -16.02 -8.14 -21.20
CA CYS A 89 -15.05 -9.13 -20.77
C CYS A 89 -14.15 -9.61 -21.92
N LYS A 90 -14.69 -9.73 -23.15
CA LYS A 90 -13.93 -10.08 -24.35
C LYS A 90 -12.91 -9.00 -24.73
N ILE A 91 -13.25 -7.71 -24.57
CA ILE A 91 -12.28 -6.62 -24.75
C ILE A 91 -11.10 -6.78 -23.78
N MET A 92 -11.37 -7.01 -22.49
CA MET A 92 -10.31 -7.22 -21.49
C MET A 92 -9.48 -8.49 -21.78
N HIS A 93 -10.13 -9.58 -22.22
CA HIS A 93 -9.45 -10.79 -22.69
C HIS A 93 -8.49 -10.51 -23.85
N ASP A 94 -8.95 -9.76 -24.86
CA ASP A 94 -8.13 -9.46 -26.04
C ASP A 94 -6.98 -8.51 -25.71
N ILE A 95 -7.18 -7.54 -24.81
CA ILE A 95 -6.11 -6.67 -24.27
C ILE A 95 -5.04 -7.51 -23.56
N ASN A 96 -5.49 -8.43 -22.70
CA ASN A 96 -4.61 -9.35 -21.97
C ASN A 96 -3.77 -10.20 -22.91
N ASN A 97 -4.41 -10.84 -23.89
CA ASN A 97 -3.74 -11.69 -24.84
C ASN A 97 -2.81 -10.89 -25.76
N SER A 98 -3.17 -9.67 -26.15
CA SER A 98 -2.32 -8.80 -26.96
C SER A 98 -1.00 -8.48 -26.24
N PHE A 99 -1.03 -8.27 -24.91
CA PHE A 99 0.18 -8.09 -24.11
C PHE A 99 1.09 -9.33 -24.13
N PHE A 100 0.55 -10.52 -23.86
CA PHE A 100 1.36 -11.75 -23.79
C PHE A 100 1.81 -12.29 -25.15
N ALA A 101 1.06 -11.99 -26.22
CA ALA A 101 1.45 -12.33 -27.58
C ALA A 101 2.59 -11.44 -28.12
N ALA A 102 2.83 -10.28 -27.49
CA ALA A 102 3.86 -9.35 -27.92
C ALA A 102 5.25 -9.99 -27.82
N THR A 103 5.99 -10.02 -28.93
CA THR A 103 7.38 -10.52 -28.95
C THR A 103 8.31 -9.72 -28.05
N LYS A 104 7.98 -8.46 -27.75
CA LYS A 104 8.70 -7.59 -26.80
C LYS A 104 8.46 -7.96 -25.32
N CYS A 105 7.43 -8.75 -25.01
CA CYS A 105 7.10 -9.24 -23.66
C CYS A 105 7.61 -10.67 -23.43
N ALA A 106 8.71 -11.02 -24.09
CA ALA A 106 9.25 -12.36 -24.12
C ALA A 106 10.37 -12.60 -23.10
N GLY A 107 10.86 -11.54 -22.44
CA GLY A 107 12.01 -11.65 -21.55
C GLY A 107 11.64 -12.32 -20.24
N ILE A 108 10.52 -11.92 -19.64
CA ILE A 108 10.06 -12.42 -18.34
C ILE A 108 9.05 -13.54 -18.55
N TRP A 109 8.04 -13.34 -19.41
CA TRP A 109 6.87 -14.21 -19.43
C TRP A 109 7.00 -15.48 -20.30
N ARG A 110 8.13 -15.69 -20.99
CA ARG A 110 8.36 -16.97 -21.71
C ARG A 110 8.74 -18.08 -20.74
N GLU A 111 8.06 -19.22 -20.85
CA GLU A 111 8.35 -20.42 -20.06
C GLU A 111 9.82 -20.86 -20.13
N ASN A 112 10.48 -20.62 -21.27
CA ASN A 112 11.86 -21.03 -21.54
C ASN A 112 12.91 -19.92 -21.32
N THR A 113 12.60 -18.84 -20.59
CA THR A 113 13.61 -17.82 -20.28
C THR A 113 14.77 -18.47 -19.51
N LYS A 114 15.96 -18.49 -20.14
CA LYS A 114 17.16 -19.11 -19.56
C LYS A 114 17.65 -18.32 -18.35
N LYS A 115 17.24 -18.75 -17.17
CA LYS A 115 17.73 -18.23 -15.89
C LYS A 115 19.22 -18.56 -15.74
N SER A 116 20.05 -17.54 -15.58
CA SER A 116 21.50 -17.71 -15.40
C SER A 116 22.06 -16.66 -14.45
N HIS A 117 23.14 -16.98 -13.75
CA HIS A 117 23.82 -16.03 -12.87
C HIS A 117 24.26 -14.77 -13.63
N ALA A 118 24.71 -14.91 -14.88
CA ALA A 118 25.09 -13.77 -15.71
C ALA A 118 23.92 -12.82 -16.00
N LEU A 119 22.74 -13.36 -16.36
CA LEU A 119 21.53 -12.56 -16.58
C LEU A 119 21.16 -11.76 -15.32
N ILE A 120 21.10 -12.44 -14.17
CA ILE A 120 20.72 -11.85 -12.88
C ILE A 120 21.72 -10.76 -12.47
N LEU A 121 23.02 -10.99 -12.64
CA LEU A 121 24.06 -10.01 -12.33
C LEU A 121 23.98 -8.77 -13.23
N ASN A 122 23.74 -8.95 -14.52
CA ASN A 122 23.56 -7.82 -15.43
C ASN A 122 22.30 -7.03 -15.06
N LEU A 123 21.20 -7.69 -14.68
CA LEU A 123 20.00 -7.01 -14.21
C LEU A 123 20.27 -6.17 -12.94
N ILE A 124 20.86 -6.78 -11.91
CA ILE A 124 21.18 -6.09 -10.65
C ILE A 124 22.09 -4.88 -10.90
N MET A 125 23.14 -5.07 -11.69
CA MET A 125 24.06 -3.98 -12.05
C MET A 125 23.35 -2.88 -12.84
N PHE A 126 22.52 -3.23 -13.81
CA PHE A 126 21.76 -2.24 -14.58
C PHE A 126 20.84 -1.42 -13.68
N CYS A 127 20.08 -2.07 -12.80
CA CYS A 127 19.16 -1.40 -11.88
C CYS A 127 19.92 -0.52 -10.87
N GLU A 128 21.04 -1.00 -10.32
CA GLU A 128 21.90 -0.21 -9.43
C GLU A 128 22.41 1.06 -10.11
N MET A 129 22.85 0.96 -11.38
CA MET A 129 23.32 2.10 -12.17
C MET A 129 22.18 3.05 -12.55
N PHE A 130 20.99 2.53 -12.83
CA PHE A 130 19.82 3.34 -13.13
C PHE A 130 19.36 4.12 -11.89
N LEU A 131 19.19 3.45 -10.76
CA LEU A 131 18.87 4.10 -9.48
C LEU A 131 19.96 5.11 -9.10
N SER A 132 21.24 4.79 -9.31
CA SER A 132 22.34 5.74 -9.11
C SER A 132 22.23 6.99 -9.98
N SER A 133 21.82 6.82 -11.24
CA SER A 133 21.63 7.92 -12.19
C SER A 133 20.47 8.82 -11.73
N LEU A 134 19.34 8.24 -11.32
CA LEU A 134 18.20 8.97 -10.77
C LEU A 134 18.58 9.75 -9.50
N SER A 135 19.21 9.10 -8.53
CA SER A 135 19.66 9.78 -7.30
C SER A 135 20.66 10.91 -7.58
N SER A 136 21.51 10.77 -8.61
CA SER A 136 22.46 11.83 -8.97
C SER A 136 21.80 13.09 -9.54
N LEU A 137 20.61 12.96 -10.15
CA LEU A 137 19.83 14.11 -10.63
C LEU A 137 19.33 14.96 -9.46
N VAL A 138 19.02 14.33 -8.32
CA VAL A 138 18.58 15.02 -7.10
C VAL A 138 19.76 15.63 -6.34
N VAL A 139 20.83 14.85 -6.13
CA VAL A 139 21.93 15.21 -5.21
C VAL A 139 22.98 16.09 -5.88
N VAL A 140 23.37 15.79 -7.11
CA VAL A 140 24.46 16.51 -7.81
C VAL A 140 23.90 17.56 -8.75
N ASN A 141 22.79 17.25 -9.43
CA ASN A 141 22.15 18.10 -10.43
C ASN A 141 23.12 18.60 -11.52
N ASP A 142 24.07 17.75 -11.93
CA ASP A 142 24.97 17.99 -13.07
C ASP A 142 25.05 16.75 -13.97
N PRO A 143 24.12 16.59 -14.92
CA PRO A 143 24.09 15.45 -15.83
C PRO A 143 25.36 15.33 -16.69
N LYS A 144 26.04 16.44 -17.02
CA LYS A 144 27.26 16.43 -17.83
C LYS A 144 28.43 15.82 -17.06
N LYS A 145 28.58 16.19 -15.78
CA LYS A 145 29.53 15.53 -14.88
C LYS A 145 29.22 14.04 -14.75
N MET A 146 27.96 13.68 -14.49
CA MET A 146 27.60 12.28 -14.26
C MET A 146 27.82 11.39 -15.49
N LYS A 147 27.55 11.89 -16.71
CA LYS A 147 27.88 11.18 -17.96
C LYS A 147 29.37 10.90 -18.17
N ARG A 148 30.27 11.67 -17.54
CA ARG A 148 31.73 11.41 -17.57
C ARG A 148 32.18 10.38 -16.52
N ILE A 149 31.47 10.32 -15.39
CA ILE A 149 31.82 9.45 -14.26
C ILE A 149 31.20 8.06 -14.43
N PHE A 150 29.93 8.00 -14.84
CA PHE A 150 29.20 6.74 -14.95
C PHE A 150 29.41 6.11 -16.33
N PRO A 151 29.78 4.82 -16.41
CA PRO A 151 29.95 4.14 -17.69
C PRO A 151 28.59 3.94 -18.41
N LEU A 152 27.49 3.96 -17.65
CA LEU A 152 26.12 4.10 -18.12
C LEU A 152 25.40 5.14 -17.23
N PHE A 153 25.00 6.26 -17.83
CA PHE A 153 24.09 7.23 -17.22
C PHE A 153 22.70 7.01 -17.83
N ILE A 154 21.82 6.39 -17.05
CA ILE A 154 20.52 5.88 -17.52
C ILE A 154 19.43 6.78 -16.93
N VAL A 155 18.64 7.39 -17.80
CA VAL A 155 17.50 8.21 -17.39
C VAL A 155 16.34 7.86 -18.32
N SER A 156 15.12 7.86 -17.77
CA SER A 156 13.93 7.70 -18.58
C SER A 156 13.77 8.81 -19.61
N GLU A 157 13.20 8.47 -20.78
CA GLU A 157 12.80 9.44 -21.81
C GLU A 157 11.88 10.55 -21.26
N ASN A 158 11.09 10.26 -20.22
CA ASN A 158 10.12 11.21 -19.66
C ASN A 158 10.74 12.23 -18.70
N ILE A 159 12.00 12.04 -18.29
CA ILE A 159 12.69 12.96 -17.40
C ILE A 159 13.48 13.95 -18.25
N ASN A 160 13.01 15.19 -18.30
CA ASN A 160 13.76 16.26 -18.92
C ASN A 160 14.93 16.67 -18.00
N ILE A 161 16.12 16.09 -18.25
CA ILE A 161 17.36 16.39 -17.51
C ILE A 161 17.85 17.84 -17.64
N HIS A 162 17.20 18.64 -18.48
CA HIS A 162 17.48 20.07 -18.67
C HIS A 162 16.40 20.98 -18.08
N ALA A 163 15.35 20.41 -17.48
CA ALA A 163 14.34 21.18 -16.77
C ALA A 163 14.95 21.86 -15.53
N GLU A 164 14.42 23.03 -15.19
CA GLU A 164 14.76 23.66 -13.91
C GLU A 164 14.24 22.79 -12.75
N PRO A 165 15.05 22.56 -11.70
CA PRO A 165 14.60 21.77 -10.57
C PRO A 165 13.51 22.52 -9.78
N ASP A 166 12.28 22.04 -9.91
CA ASP A 166 11.16 22.43 -9.09
C ASP A 166 10.56 21.21 -8.37
N ILE A 167 9.49 21.42 -7.59
CA ILE A 167 8.82 20.34 -6.86
C ILE A 167 8.30 19.26 -7.83
N GLU A 168 7.90 19.63 -9.03
CA GLU A 168 7.38 18.68 -10.03
C GLU A 168 8.50 17.80 -10.58
N TYR A 169 9.65 18.39 -10.91
CA TYR A 169 10.85 17.70 -11.36
C TYR A 169 11.29 16.62 -10.37
N PHE A 170 11.39 16.96 -9.08
CA PHE A 170 11.77 15.98 -8.05
C PHE A 170 10.75 14.86 -7.89
N ARG A 171 9.45 15.16 -7.97
CA ARG A 171 8.40 14.12 -7.90
C ARG A 171 8.46 13.12 -9.05
N VAL A 172 8.77 13.59 -10.27
CA VAL A 172 8.95 12.69 -11.42
C VAL A 172 10.14 11.75 -11.18
N ILE A 173 11.23 12.25 -10.60
CA ILE A 173 12.39 11.44 -10.24
C ILE A 173 12.05 10.43 -9.15
N ASP A 174 11.41 10.86 -8.06
CA ASP A 174 11.02 9.98 -6.95
C ASP A 174 10.10 8.86 -7.42
N ARG A 175 9.12 9.18 -8.29
CA ARG A 175 8.23 8.16 -8.87
C ARG A 175 8.99 7.17 -9.75
N ALA A 176 9.89 7.65 -10.61
CA ALA A 176 10.73 6.78 -11.42
C ALA A 176 11.64 5.89 -10.55
N PHE A 177 12.13 6.43 -9.44
CA PHE A 177 12.92 5.67 -8.47
C PHE A 177 12.08 4.55 -7.83
N ASP A 178 10.90 4.87 -7.30
CA ASP A 178 9.99 3.90 -6.67
C ASP A 178 9.61 2.77 -7.64
N GLU A 179 9.32 3.09 -8.90
CA GLU A 179 8.99 2.10 -9.93
C GLU A 179 10.19 1.20 -10.24
N VAL A 180 11.37 1.77 -10.51
CA VAL A 180 12.57 0.97 -10.78
C VAL A 180 12.93 0.10 -9.57
N ALA A 181 12.84 0.62 -8.35
CA ALA A 181 13.12 -0.13 -7.12
C ALA A 181 12.16 -1.32 -6.95
N ASN A 182 10.84 -1.08 -7.10
CA ASN A 182 9.82 -2.13 -7.03
C ASN A 182 10.04 -3.19 -8.13
N TYR A 183 10.21 -2.77 -9.38
CA TYR A 183 10.39 -3.68 -10.52
C TYR A 183 11.66 -4.51 -10.36
N THR A 184 12.75 -3.93 -9.87
CA THR A 184 14.01 -4.64 -9.62
C THR A 184 13.80 -5.85 -8.71
N GLY A 185 13.14 -5.67 -7.56
CA GLY A 185 12.87 -6.75 -6.62
C GLY A 185 11.97 -7.85 -7.22
N ARG A 186 10.94 -7.46 -7.96
CA ARG A 186 10.00 -8.39 -8.59
C ARG A 186 10.63 -9.22 -9.71
N ILE A 187 11.33 -8.56 -10.62
CA ILE A 187 12.03 -9.22 -11.74
C ILE A 187 13.12 -10.13 -11.17
N PHE A 188 13.87 -9.67 -10.17
CA PHE A 188 14.85 -10.51 -9.48
C PHE A 188 14.20 -11.77 -8.89
N SER A 189 13.06 -11.64 -8.19
CA SER A 189 12.34 -12.78 -7.64
C SER A 189 11.94 -13.82 -8.71
N TYR A 190 11.55 -13.35 -9.90
CA TYR A 190 11.15 -14.20 -11.02
C TYR A 190 12.35 -14.91 -11.68
N LEU A 191 13.46 -14.18 -11.89
CA LEU A 191 14.62 -14.65 -12.65
C LEU A 191 15.69 -15.35 -11.80
N ARG A 192 15.68 -15.20 -10.48
CA ARG A 192 16.74 -15.75 -9.61
C ARG A 192 16.83 -17.27 -9.68
N THR A 193 18.04 -17.78 -9.52
CA THR A 193 18.33 -19.21 -9.33
C THR A 193 18.07 -19.64 -7.89
N HIS A 194 17.89 -20.95 -7.65
CA HIS A 194 17.71 -21.48 -6.29
C HIS A 194 18.97 -21.35 -5.40
N GLY A 195 20.16 -21.32 -5.99
CA GLY A 195 21.43 -21.18 -5.27
C GLY A 195 21.98 -19.75 -5.19
N PRO A 196 23.01 -19.51 -4.36
CA PRO A 196 23.66 -18.21 -4.22
C PRO A 196 24.27 -17.74 -5.55
N LEU A 197 24.33 -16.42 -5.72
CA LEU A 197 24.81 -15.78 -6.94
C LEU A 197 26.33 -15.98 -7.14
N LYS A 198 26.74 -16.40 -8.33
CA LYS A 198 28.15 -16.50 -8.73
C LYS A 198 28.65 -15.20 -9.31
N LEU A 199 29.42 -14.44 -8.52
CA LEU A 199 29.92 -13.10 -8.88
C LEU A 199 31.03 -13.09 -9.95
N THR A 200 31.49 -14.25 -10.42
CA THR A 200 32.55 -14.38 -11.43
C THR A 200 32.07 -14.18 -12.87
N SER A 201 30.77 -13.92 -13.09
CA SER A 201 30.21 -13.76 -14.43
C SER A 201 30.58 -12.39 -15.04
N CYS A 202 30.88 -12.38 -16.35
CA CYS A 202 31.23 -11.14 -17.05
C CYS A 202 30.03 -10.19 -17.18
N VAL A 203 30.26 -8.92 -16.84
CA VAL A 203 29.34 -7.80 -17.04
C VAL A 203 29.90 -6.96 -18.18
N ASN A 204 29.12 -6.77 -19.25
CA ASN A 204 29.53 -5.93 -20.37
C ASN A 204 28.43 -4.93 -20.74
N LYS A 205 28.83 -3.81 -21.34
CA LYS A 205 27.95 -2.67 -21.61
C LYS A 205 26.74 -3.02 -22.49
N GLN A 206 26.94 -3.85 -23.52
CA GLN A 206 25.87 -4.19 -24.47
C GLN A 206 24.79 -5.06 -23.80
N THR A 207 25.20 -6.04 -22.99
CA THR A 207 24.27 -6.89 -22.22
C THR A 207 23.57 -6.11 -21.12
N LEU A 208 24.25 -5.16 -20.46
CA LEU A 208 23.58 -4.29 -19.48
C LEU A 208 22.47 -3.47 -20.12
N LEU A 209 22.75 -2.81 -21.26
CA LEU A 209 21.74 -1.97 -21.93
C LEU A 209 20.48 -2.75 -22.33
N SER A 210 20.60 -4.04 -22.66
CA SER A 210 19.43 -4.86 -22.97
C SER A 210 18.57 -5.19 -21.75
N MET A 211 19.08 -5.02 -20.51
CA MET A 211 18.30 -5.21 -19.29
C MET A 211 17.17 -4.20 -19.13
N GLY A 212 17.29 -3.01 -19.74
CA GLY A 212 16.20 -2.04 -19.80
C GLY A 212 14.92 -2.59 -20.43
N GLY A 213 15.02 -3.60 -21.31
CA GLY A 213 13.87 -4.31 -21.86
C GLY A 213 13.01 -4.99 -20.79
N TYR A 214 13.62 -5.56 -19.75
CA TYR A 214 12.91 -6.25 -18.67
C TYR A 214 12.13 -5.27 -17.78
N LEU A 215 12.70 -4.09 -17.49
CA LEU A 215 11.97 -3.04 -16.76
C LEU A 215 10.80 -2.50 -17.58
N ASN A 216 10.98 -2.29 -18.89
CA ASN A 216 9.91 -1.86 -19.77
C ASN A 216 8.77 -2.89 -19.85
N GLU A 217 9.12 -4.17 -19.97
CA GLU A 217 8.16 -5.28 -19.97
C GLU A 217 7.36 -5.32 -18.66
N TRP A 218 8.05 -5.19 -17.51
CA TRP A 218 7.38 -5.15 -16.22
C TRP A 218 6.50 -3.91 -16.03
N ASN A 219 6.94 -2.74 -16.52
CA ASN A 219 6.15 -1.51 -16.45
C ASN A 219 4.81 -1.62 -17.20
N VAL A 220 4.83 -2.23 -18.39
CA VAL A 220 3.60 -2.49 -19.16
C VAL A 220 2.74 -3.55 -18.45
N PHE A 221 3.32 -4.57 -17.83
CA PHE A 221 2.58 -5.55 -17.04
C PHE A 221 1.92 -4.95 -15.78
N ASP A 222 2.60 -4.04 -15.09
CA ASP A 222 2.04 -3.31 -13.94
C ASP A 222 0.83 -2.48 -14.38
N SER A 223 0.95 -1.78 -15.52
CA SER A 223 -0.15 -1.05 -16.14
C SER A 223 -1.33 -1.96 -16.52
N LEU A 224 -1.06 -3.14 -17.09
CA LEU A 224 -2.09 -4.14 -17.38
C LEU A 224 -2.81 -4.58 -16.10
N SER A 225 -2.07 -4.77 -15.01
CA SER A 225 -2.62 -5.15 -13.71
C SER A 225 -3.54 -4.07 -13.15
N ARG A 226 -3.18 -2.78 -13.29
CA ARG A 226 -4.05 -1.65 -12.91
C ARG A 226 -5.33 -1.65 -13.75
N VAL A 227 -5.24 -1.76 -15.08
CA VAL A 227 -6.41 -1.82 -15.98
C VAL A 227 -7.35 -2.98 -15.60
N ARG A 228 -6.81 -4.17 -15.32
CA ARG A 228 -7.59 -5.32 -14.85
C ARG A 228 -8.31 -5.03 -13.54
N ASP A 229 -7.60 -4.49 -12.54
CA ASP A 229 -8.20 -4.18 -11.23
C ASP A 229 -9.28 -3.09 -11.35
N PHE A 230 -9.07 -2.07 -12.19
CA PHE A 230 -10.09 -1.06 -12.50
C PHE A 230 -11.34 -1.68 -13.11
N PHE A 231 -11.18 -2.50 -14.17
CA PHE A 231 -12.29 -3.17 -14.84
C PHE A 231 -13.08 -4.05 -13.85
N ARG A 232 -12.36 -4.82 -13.04
CA ARG A 232 -12.96 -5.82 -12.15
C ARG A 232 -13.65 -5.26 -10.92
N LEU A 233 -13.03 -4.26 -10.29
CA LEU A 233 -13.39 -3.83 -8.93
C LEU A 233 -14.12 -2.50 -8.90
N SER A 234 -14.07 -1.73 -9.99
CA SER A 234 -14.76 -0.42 -10.08
C SER A 234 -15.93 -0.45 -11.06
N SER A 235 -16.34 -1.64 -11.51
CA SER A 235 -17.36 -1.84 -12.55
C SER A 235 -17.17 -0.94 -13.78
N ALA A 236 -15.91 -0.74 -14.17
CA ALA A 236 -15.55 0.14 -15.27
C ALA A 236 -15.96 -0.47 -16.63
N VAL A 237 -16.27 0.38 -17.59
CA VAL A 237 -16.78 0.00 -18.92
C VAL A 237 -15.80 0.48 -19.99
N PHE A 238 -15.50 -0.37 -20.96
CA PHE A 238 -14.73 -0.01 -22.13
C PHE A 238 -15.61 0.63 -23.20
N THR A 239 -15.22 1.84 -23.59
CA THR A 239 -15.70 2.53 -24.79
C THR A 239 -14.67 2.34 -25.90
N LYS A 240 -15.08 1.75 -27.04
CA LYS A 240 -14.21 1.66 -28.22
C LYS A 240 -14.19 3.01 -28.93
N LEU A 241 -13.02 3.65 -29.02
CA LEU A 241 -12.84 4.93 -29.70
C LEU A 241 -12.48 4.74 -31.18
N ASP A 242 -11.68 3.71 -31.47
CA ASP A 242 -11.28 3.32 -32.83
C ASP A 242 -10.88 1.83 -32.83
N ASN A 243 -10.44 1.31 -33.98
CA ASN A 243 -9.80 0.01 -34.08
C ASN A 243 -8.58 -0.07 -33.15
N ASN A 244 -8.65 -1.00 -32.20
CA ASN A 244 -7.64 -1.21 -31.16
C ASN A 244 -7.41 -0.05 -30.19
N ILE A 245 -8.27 0.98 -30.18
CA ILE A 245 -8.20 2.09 -29.21
C ILE A 245 -9.43 2.05 -28.31
N TYR A 246 -9.19 1.98 -27.00
CA TYR A 246 -10.23 1.85 -25.99
C TYR A 246 -10.05 2.91 -24.90
N SER A 247 -11.16 3.40 -24.35
CA SER A 247 -11.21 4.21 -23.14
C SER A 247 -11.92 3.42 -22.06
N LEU A 248 -11.34 3.32 -20.86
CA LEU A 248 -11.95 2.71 -19.70
C LEU A 248 -12.61 3.81 -18.87
N GLU A 249 -13.93 3.75 -18.76
CA GLU A 249 -14.74 4.75 -18.06
C GLU A 249 -15.23 4.19 -16.73
N VAL A 250 -15.26 5.07 -15.72
CA VAL A 250 -15.63 4.70 -14.36
C VAL A 250 -16.42 5.84 -13.73
N ASP A 251 -17.34 5.48 -12.85
CA ASP A 251 -18.09 6.44 -12.05
C ASP A 251 -17.16 7.33 -11.21
N SER A 252 -17.57 8.59 -11.05
CA SER A 252 -16.79 9.61 -10.35
C SER A 252 -16.64 9.38 -8.84
N PHE A 253 -17.46 8.49 -8.28
CA PHE A 253 -17.49 8.07 -6.87
C PHE A 253 -16.96 6.65 -6.65
N CYS A 254 -16.29 6.04 -7.63
CA CYS A 254 -15.73 4.70 -7.47
C CYS A 254 -14.69 4.59 -6.34
N LEU A 255 -14.59 3.41 -5.74
CA LEU A 255 -13.62 3.11 -4.67
C LEU A 255 -12.16 3.30 -5.07
N TYR A 256 -11.81 3.29 -6.36
CA TYR A 256 -10.44 3.60 -6.79
C TYR A 256 -10.05 5.04 -6.44
N ARG A 257 -10.98 5.99 -6.58
CA ARG A 257 -10.74 7.38 -6.20
C ARG A 257 -10.51 7.48 -4.69
N ASP A 258 -11.28 6.74 -3.90
CA ASP A 258 -11.09 6.67 -2.45
C ASP A 258 -9.73 6.07 -2.09
N TYR A 259 -9.30 5.01 -2.76
CA TYR A 259 -7.95 4.46 -2.60
C TYR A 259 -6.86 5.50 -2.86
N GLU A 260 -6.97 6.30 -3.93
CA GLU A 260 -5.98 7.34 -4.23
C GLU A 260 -6.01 8.48 -3.20
N ILE A 261 -7.19 8.86 -2.69
CA ILE A 261 -7.32 9.84 -1.60
C ILE A 261 -6.62 9.32 -0.34
N ALA A 262 -6.86 8.06 0.03
CA ALA A 262 -6.23 7.41 1.18
C ALA A 262 -4.69 7.41 1.03
N ARG A 263 -4.18 7.03 -0.14
CA ARG A 263 -2.75 7.02 -0.45
C ARG A 263 -2.13 8.42 -0.32
N ASN A 264 -2.80 9.45 -0.84
CA ASN A 264 -2.34 10.83 -0.72
C ASN A 264 -2.30 11.30 0.74
N ARG A 265 -3.34 11.00 1.54
CA ARG A 265 -3.35 11.29 2.98
C ARG A 265 -2.19 10.61 3.72
N LEU A 266 -1.86 9.37 3.36
CA LEU A 266 -0.73 8.62 3.94
C LEU A 266 0.62 9.26 3.64
N MET A 267 0.82 9.69 2.40
CA MET A 267 2.04 10.39 2.01
C MET A 267 2.18 11.73 2.74
N MET A 268 1.09 12.49 2.86
CA MET A 268 1.09 13.77 3.57
C MET A 268 1.42 13.60 5.07
N ARG A 269 0.87 12.58 5.74
CA ARG A 269 1.20 12.33 7.16
C ARG A 269 2.68 12.01 7.35
N ALA A 270 3.26 11.15 6.51
CA ALA A 270 4.68 10.84 6.61
C ALA A 270 5.56 12.09 6.46
N SER A 271 5.22 13.00 5.54
CA SER A 271 5.94 14.26 5.38
C SER A 271 5.75 15.21 6.56
N HIS A 272 4.54 15.31 7.12
CA HIS A 272 4.30 16.13 8.32
C HIS A 272 5.06 15.60 9.53
N LEU A 273 5.05 14.29 9.76
CA LEU A 273 5.81 13.66 10.83
C LEU A 273 7.31 13.91 10.66
N TYR A 274 7.83 13.87 9.42
CA TYR A 274 9.23 14.19 9.15
C TYR A 274 9.57 15.62 9.56
N SER A 275 8.73 16.59 9.16
CA SER A 275 8.88 18.00 9.54
C SER A 275 8.77 18.20 11.04
N GLU A 276 7.78 17.59 11.71
CA GLU A 276 7.63 17.59 13.17
C GLU A 276 8.95 17.13 13.82
N VAL A 277 9.47 15.96 13.40
CA VAL A 277 10.71 15.39 13.95
C VAL A 277 11.94 16.25 13.69
N HIS A 278 12.07 16.85 12.50
CA HIS A 278 13.23 17.65 12.13
C HIS A 278 13.20 19.07 12.68
N GLU A 279 12.03 19.69 12.84
CA GLU A 279 11.90 20.96 13.54
C GLU A 279 12.33 20.81 15.02
N PHE A 280 12.09 19.66 15.67
CA PHE A 280 12.61 19.37 17.02
C PHE A 280 14.15 19.39 17.10
N SER A 281 14.83 19.02 16.02
CA SER A 281 16.30 19.06 15.99
C SER A 281 16.85 20.49 15.97
N ASN A 282 16.03 21.47 15.56
CA ASN A 282 16.47 22.84 15.34
C ASN A 282 15.98 23.85 16.40
N LYS A 283 14.79 23.68 17.03
CA LYS A 283 14.34 24.53 18.17
C LYS A 283 13.29 23.83 19.09
N HIS A 284 13.38 24.11 20.40
CA HIS A 284 12.45 23.82 21.54
C HIS A 284 12.74 22.62 22.48
N PHE A 285 12.71 22.91 23.78
CA PHE A 285 13.41 22.22 24.88
C PHE A 285 12.70 21.00 25.51
N HIS A 286 11.44 20.70 25.16
CA HIS A 286 10.64 19.67 25.87
C HIS A 286 10.66 18.27 25.23
N LEU A 287 10.78 18.16 23.91
CA LEU A 287 10.88 16.84 23.27
C LEU A 287 12.29 16.23 23.36
N ASN A 288 13.31 17.08 23.46
CA ASN A 288 14.72 16.66 23.58
C ASN A 288 14.97 15.91 24.91
N SER A 289 14.31 16.30 26.01
CA SER A 289 14.35 15.53 27.26
C SER A 289 13.60 14.20 27.14
N TRP A 290 12.38 14.22 26.59
CA TRP A 290 11.59 13.00 26.44
C TRP A 290 12.30 11.93 25.58
N VAL A 291 12.84 12.31 24.42
CA VAL A 291 13.59 11.39 23.55
C VAL A 291 14.83 10.83 24.27
N LYS A 292 15.56 11.64 25.03
CA LYS A 292 16.72 11.18 25.81
C LYS A 292 16.34 10.15 26.88
N ASP A 293 15.17 10.31 27.48
CA ASP A 293 14.71 9.47 28.60
C ASP A 293 14.07 8.16 28.11
N HIS A 294 13.52 8.14 26.89
CA HIS A 294 12.69 7.02 26.40
C HIS A 294 13.23 6.29 25.18
N MET A 295 14.13 6.91 24.39
CA MET A 295 14.69 6.28 23.20
C MET A 295 16.16 5.86 23.41
N PRO A 296 16.61 4.75 22.78
CA PRO A 296 18.00 4.34 22.86
C PRO A 296 18.97 5.40 22.33
N SER A 297 20.02 5.68 23.10
CA SER A 297 21.02 6.72 22.80
C SER A 297 21.86 6.46 21.54
N TYR A 298 21.82 5.25 20.98
CA TYR A 298 22.51 4.90 19.74
C TYR A 298 21.77 5.36 18.47
N LEU A 299 20.51 5.81 18.58
CA LEU A 299 19.74 6.32 17.44
C LEU A 299 20.16 7.75 17.11
N ASN A 300 20.39 8.01 15.82
CA ASN A 300 20.53 9.37 15.31
C ASN A 300 19.16 9.97 14.93
N SER A 301 19.13 11.19 14.38
CA SER A 301 17.89 11.88 13.99
C SER A 301 17.02 11.07 13.03
N ASP A 302 17.64 10.45 12.00
CA ASP A 302 16.93 9.61 11.03
C ASP A 302 16.36 8.34 11.70
N GLY A 303 17.10 7.76 12.65
CA GLY A 303 16.67 6.63 13.46
C GLY A 303 15.48 6.99 14.37
N VAL A 304 15.53 8.15 15.02
CA VAL A 304 14.43 8.69 15.83
C VAL A 304 13.17 8.89 14.97
N PHE A 305 13.31 9.55 13.82
CA PHE A 305 12.20 9.70 12.85
C PHE A 305 11.62 8.34 12.45
N SER A 306 12.48 7.39 12.07
CA SER A 306 12.06 6.06 11.65
C SER A 306 11.35 5.28 12.75
N SER A 307 11.76 5.46 14.01
CA SER A 307 11.09 4.91 15.18
C SER A 307 9.70 5.50 15.39
N PHE A 308 9.55 6.83 15.37
CA PHE A 308 8.23 7.48 15.46
C PHE A 308 7.31 7.05 14.31
N HIS A 309 7.85 6.99 13.09
CA HIS A 309 7.07 6.57 11.93
C HIS A 309 6.66 5.09 12.02
N LEU A 310 7.52 4.22 12.55
CA LEU A 310 7.17 2.82 12.81
C LEU A 310 6.11 2.69 13.90
N SER A 311 6.21 3.43 14.99
CA SER A 311 5.20 3.40 16.06
C SER A 311 3.83 3.85 15.56
N GLU A 312 3.76 4.87 14.68
CA GLU A 312 2.49 5.28 14.05
C GLU A 312 1.89 4.17 13.20
N LEU A 313 2.68 3.53 12.33
CA LEU A 313 2.18 2.49 11.41
C LEU A 313 1.90 1.15 12.11
N GLU A 314 2.57 0.87 13.23
CA GLU A 314 2.30 -0.27 14.10
C GLU A 314 1.24 0.03 15.17
N ASN A 315 0.75 1.27 15.27
CA ASN A 315 -0.29 1.72 16.21
C ASN A 315 0.08 1.59 17.68
N MET A 316 1.32 1.87 18.02
CA MET A 316 1.86 1.80 19.38
C MET A 316 2.49 3.13 19.81
N SER A 317 2.81 3.29 21.10
CA SER A 317 3.67 4.37 21.57
C SER A 317 5.09 4.16 21.02
N PRO A 318 5.89 5.21 20.81
CA PRO A 318 7.32 4.99 20.57
C PRO A 318 8.01 4.27 21.76
N ASP A 319 7.49 4.40 22.99
CA ASP A 319 7.96 3.65 24.17
C ASP A 319 7.77 2.14 24.03
N ASP A 320 6.74 1.71 23.28
CA ASP A 320 6.42 0.30 23.09
C ASP A 320 7.36 -0.39 22.08
N LEU A 321 8.25 0.36 21.40
CA LEU A 321 9.25 -0.19 20.47
C LEU A 321 10.35 -1.02 21.15
N HIS A 322 10.31 -1.15 22.49
CA HIS A 322 11.06 -2.16 23.21
C HIS A 322 10.52 -3.58 23.01
N GLU A 323 9.27 -3.73 22.55
CA GLU A 323 8.67 -5.01 22.18
C GLU A 323 9.52 -5.76 21.14
N GLU A 324 9.51 -7.09 21.22
CA GLU A 324 10.30 -7.95 20.34
C GLU A 324 9.48 -8.59 19.22
N TYR A 325 9.90 -8.33 17.98
CA TYR A 325 9.43 -9.06 16.81
C TYR A 325 10.54 -10.02 16.35
N GLY A 326 10.25 -11.32 16.34
CA GLY A 326 11.26 -12.33 15.96
C GLY A 326 12.45 -12.41 16.93
N ASN A 327 12.21 -12.15 18.22
CA ASN A 327 13.22 -12.12 19.29
C ASN A 327 14.32 -11.07 19.06
N ILE A 328 13.91 -9.91 18.50
CA ILE A 328 14.72 -8.71 18.30
C ILE A 328 13.80 -7.52 18.61
N SER A 329 14.25 -6.58 19.45
CA SER A 329 13.48 -5.37 19.74
C SER A 329 13.25 -4.52 18.49
N LEU A 330 12.10 -3.85 18.39
CA LEU A 330 11.78 -2.98 17.25
C LEU A 330 12.79 -1.84 17.08
N PHE A 331 13.37 -1.31 18.16
CA PHE A 331 14.48 -0.36 18.06
C PHE A 331 15.71 -0.96 17.36
N ASN A 332 16.06 -2.23 17.60
CA ASN A 332 17.18 -2.89 16.92
C ASN A 332 16.88 -3.15 15.44
N TRP A 333 15.62 -3.44 15.09
CA TRP A 333 15.19 -3.54 13.70
C TRP A 333 15.40 -2.22 12.94
N VAL A 334 14.91 -1.12 13.52
CA VAL A 334 15.06 0.24 12.95
C VAL A 334 16.53 0.59 12.81
N HIS A 335 17.31 0.43 13.89
CA HIS A 335 18.73 0.77 13.90
C HIS A 335 19.56 -0.03 12.89
N ALA A 336 19.32 -1.35 12.79
CA ALA A 336 20.03 -2.20 11.86
C ALA A 336 19.77 -1.79 10.40
N TYR A 337 18.51 -1.55 10.04
CA TYR A 337 18.19 -1.13 8.68
C TYR A 337 18.73 0.28 8.40
N GLN A 338 18.61 1.22 9.35
CA GLN A 338 19.17 2.57 9.24
C GLN A 338 20.69 2.54 9.02
N CYS A 339 21.42 1.64 9.69
CA CYS A 339 22.86 1.45 9.45
C CYS A 339 23.16 1.03 8.00
N LEU A 340 22.30 0.25 7.36
CA LEU A 340 22.44 -0.12 5.94
C LEU A 340 22.15 1.07 5.02
N VAL A 341 21.15 1.89 5.34
CA VAL A 341 20.84 3.14 4.63
C VAL A 341 22.01 4.10 4.69
N GLU A 342 22.60 4.32 5.87
CA GLU A 342 23.77 5.17 6.07
C GLU A 342 24.98 4.68 5.26
N LEU A 343 25.33 3.40 5.40
CA LEU A 343 26.43 2.80 4.65
C LEU A 343 26.23 2.95 3.13
N SER A 344 24.99 2.84 2.67
CA SER A 344 24.63 3.00 1.26
C SER A 344 24.73 4.47 0.82
N LYS A 345 24.24 5.42 1.62
CA LYS A 345 24.39 6.86 1.37
C LYS A 345 25.87 7.25 1.28
N GLU A 346 26.72 6.76 2.19
CA GLU A 346 28.17 6.99 2.14
C GLU A 346 28.80 6.49 0.84
N GLU A 347 28.43 5.29 0.39
CA GLU A 347 28.91 4.71 -0.86
C GLU A 347 28.45 5.54 -2.08
N MET A 348 27.19 5.99 -2.07
CA MET A 348 26.64 6.87 -3.12
C MET A 348 27.36 8.22 -3.15
N SER A 349 27.63 8.85 -2.01
CA SER A 349 28.38 10.11 -1.92
C SER A 349 29.80 9.98 -2.50
N LYS A 350 30.49 8.86 -2.26
CA LYS A 350 31.81 8.58 -2.86
C LYS A 350 31.73 8.50 -4.39
N ARG A 351 30.68 7.86 -4.93
CA ARG A 351 30.47 7.78 -6.40
C ARG A 351 30.22 9.14 -7.01
N PHE A 352 29.36 9.95 -6.38
CA PHE A 352 28.98 11.27 -6.88
C PHE A 352 30.10 12.31 -6.78
N SER A 353 31.03 12.13 -5.84
CA SER A 353 32.23 12.96 -5.69
C SER A 353 33.41 12.52 -6.55
N SER A 354 33.32 11.37 -7.23
CA SER A 354 34.40 10.87 -8.10
C SER A 354 34.73 11.87 -9.21
N THR A 355 36.02 12.00 -9.51
CA THR A 355 36.53 12.77 -10.64
C THR A 355 36.95 11.90 -11.82
N LYS A 356 36.97 10.57 -11.62
CA LYS A 356 37.37 9.58 -12.62
C LYS A 356 36.19 8.68 -13.01
N PRO A 357 36.17 8.14 -14.25
CA PRO A 357 35.19 7.14 -14.64
C PRO A 357 35.22 5.93 -13.70
N ILE A 358 34.04 5.52 -13.22
CA ILE A 358 33.89 4.34 -12.37
C ILE A 358 33.92 3.09 -13.27
N PRO A 359 34.81 2.12 -13.02
CA PRO A 359 34.87 0.89 -13.81
C PRO A 359 33.57 0.09 -13.75
N LEU A 360 33.30 -0.68 -14.82
CA LEU A 360 32.18 -1.63 -14.86
C LEU A 360 32.56 -2.95 -14.17
N GLN A 361 32.76 -2.89 -12.85
CA GLN A 361 33.12 -4.02 -11.99
C GLN A 361 32.13 -4.12 -10.81
N LEU A 362 31.75 -5.34 -10.42
CA LEU A 362 30.70 -5.56 -9.42
C LEU A 362 31.01 -4.89 -8.08
N ASP A 363 32.23 -5.00 -7.58
CA ASP A 363 32.70 -4.45 -6.30
C ASP A 363 32.80 -2.91 -6.29
N ARG A 364 32.66 -2.26 -7.45
CA ARG A 364 32.58 -0.79 -7.57
C ARG A 364 31.15 -0.26 -7.49
N TRP A 365 30.17 -1.14 -7.72
CA TRP A 365 28.74 -0.78 -7.77
C TRP A 365 27.90 -1.45 -6.69
N LEU A 366 28.34 -2.59 -6.14
CA LEU A 366 27.68 -3.30 -5.06
C LEU A 366 28.56 -3.32 -3.82
N ILE A 367 27.94 -3.32 -2.65
CA ILE A 367 28.66 -3.57 -1.40
C ILE A 367 28.68 -5.07 -1.18
N ILE A 368 29.86 -5.68 -1.25
CA ILE A 368 30.04 -7.14 -1.18
C ILE A 368 30.91 -7.45 0.05
N LYS A 369 30.39 -8.27 0.98
CA LYS A 369 31.10 -8.66 2.19
C LYS A 369 30.78 -10.11 2.58
N SER A 370 31.71 -10.75 3.28
CA SER A 370 31.44 -12.03 3.95
C SER A 370 30.37 -11.86 5.04
N ARG A 371 29.69 -12.94 5.43
CA ARG A 371 28.72 -12.89 6.55
C ARG A 371 29.39 -12.43 7.85
N GLU A 372 30.62 -12.85 8.11
CA GLU A 372 31.41 -12.42 9.29
C GLU A 372 31.70 -10.92 9.27
N SER A 373 32.00 -10.36 8.10
CA SER A 373 32.21 -8.91 7.97
C SER A 373 30.91 -8.12 8.16
N TRP A 374 29.74 -8.65 7.76
CA TRP A 374 28.45 -8.05 8.06
C TRP A 374 28.10 -8.15 9.55
N LEU A 375 28.38 -9.28 10.18
CA LEU A 375 28.22 -9.46 11.63
C LEU A 375 29.06 -8.43 12.39
N SER A 376 30.35 -8.33 12.04
CA SER A 376 31.27 -7.37 12.64
C SER A 376 30.83 -5.92 12.40
N PHE A 377 30.19 -5.62 11.27
CA PHE A 377 29.64 -4.30 10.98
C PHE A 377 28.53 -3.92 11.96
N PHE A 378 27.55 -4.79 12.17
CA PHE A 378 26.45 -4.53 13.11
C PHE A 378 26.92 -4.49 14.56
N GLN A 379 27.87 -5.34 14.95
CA GLN A 379 28.45 -5.31 16.30
C GLN A 379 29.16 -3.98 16.60
N ARG A 380 29.92 -3.44 15.64
CA ARG A 380 30.54 -2.11 15.79
C ARG A 380 29.53 -0.97 15.86
N LYS A 381 28.32 -1.19 15.35
CA LYS A 381 27.19 -0.24 15.46
C LYS A 381 26.37 -0.43 16.75
N GLY A 382 26.81 -1.29 17.66
CA GLY A 382 26.21 -1.47 18.98
C GLY A 382 25.13 -2.57 19.06
N ILE A 383 24.97 -3.39 18.01
CA ILE A 383 24.01 -4.49 18.02
C ILE A 383 24.65 -5.76 18.58
N ALA A 384 23.99 -6.40 19.55
CA ALA A 384 24.45 -7.66 20.13
C ALA A 384 24.65 -8.75 19.06
N ALA A 385 25.63 -9.63 19.27
CA ALA A 385 26.07 -10.59 18.25
C ALA A 385 24.95 -11.55 17.80
N ASP A 386 24.12 -12.00 18.74
CA ASP A 386 22.99 -12.89 18.51
C ASP A 386 21.87 -12.18 17.73
N ALA A 387 21.53 -10.95 18.10
CA ALA A 387 20.58 -10.11 17.39
C ALA A 387 21.07 -9.80 15.96
N ALA A 388 22.34 -9.43 15.81
CA ALA A 388 22.96 -9.15 14.52
C ALA A 388 22.93 -10.37 13.58
N LYS A 389 23.18 -11.58 14.11
CA LYS A 389 23.07 -12.82 13.33
C LYS A 389 21.65 -13.04 12.82
N LYS A 390 20.65 -12.92 13.70
CA LYS A 390 19.23 -13.04 13.32
C LYS A 390 18.84 -11.99 12.28
N LEU A 391 19.24 -10.73 12.48
CA LEU A 391 18.99 -9.62 11.55
C LEU A 391 19.54 -9.91 10.15
N ILE A 392 20.79 -10.38 10.05
CA ILE A 392 21.38 -10.77 8.77
C ILE A 392 20.55 -11.85 8.08
N ASP A 393 20.09 -12.86 8.82
CA ASP A 393 19.27 -13.95 8.27
C ASP A 393 17.91 -13.45 7.78
N TYR A 394 17.25 -12.57 8.54
CA TYR A 394 15.97 -11.97 8.16
C TYR A 394 16.10 -11.03 6.95
N PHE A 395 17.14 -10.19 6.90
CA PHE A 395 17.43 -9.29 5.78
C PHE A 395 17.95 -10.02 4.54
N THR A 396 18.27 -11.32 4.61
CA THR A 396 18.68 -12.10 3.44
C THR A 396 17.46 -12.46 2.57
N PHE A 397 17.54 -12.09 1.29
CA PHE A 397 16.52 -12.39 0.30
C PHE A 397 16.38 -13.91 0.08
N ASN A 398 15.14 -14.40 0.13
CA ASN A 398 14.81 -15.81 -0.11
C ASN A 398 13.44 -15.97 -0.78
N SER A 399 12.90 -17.19 -0.86
CA SER A 399 11.60 -17.47 -1.52
C SER A 399 10.40 -16.86 -0.82
N LYS A 400 10.53 -16.43 0.44
CA LYS A 400 9.49 -15.75 1.19
C LYS A 400 9.59 -14.22 1.11
N SER A 401 10.69 -13.69 0.55
CA SER A 401 10.90 -12.24 0.43
C SER A 401 9.96 -11.62 -0.58
N HIS A 402 9.53 -10.38 -0.33
CA HIS A 402 8.67 -9.67 -1.27
C HIS A 402 9.48 -8.98 -2.37
N ASP A 403 10.54 -8.27 -1.98
CA ASP A 403 11.39 -7.48 -2.85
C ASP A 403 12.78 -7.25 -2.21
N LEU A 404 13.59 -6.36 -2.79
CA LEU A 404 14.95 -6.07 -2.30
C LEU A 404 14.99 -4.89 -1.32
N ASN A 405 13.87 -4.19 -1.09
CA ASN A 405 13.77 -3.23 0.01
C ASN A 405 13.54 -3.98 1.32
N ASP A 406 12.61 -4.95 1.36
CA ASP A 406 12.32 -5.69 2.58
C ASP A 406 13.49 -6.61 3.01
N CYS A 407 14.14 -7.26 2.05
CA CYS A 407 15.27 -8.15 2.26
C CYS A 407 16.49 -7.69 1.45
N PRO A 408 17.28 -6.74 1.99
CA PRO A 408 18.28 -6.01 1.23
C PRO A 408 19.53 -6.83 0.86
N PHE A 409 19.79 -7.94 1.54
CA PHE A 409 20.96 -8.78 1.25
C PHE A 409 20.65 -9.85 0.20
N ILE A 410 21.45 -9.86 -0.87
CA ILE A 410 21.43 -10.89 -1.90
C ILE A 410 22.50 -11.94 -1.58
N PRO A 411 22.15 -13.24 -1.46
CA PRO A 411 23.13 -14.29 -1.21
C PRO A 411 24.05 -14.50 -2.41
N CYS A 412 25.37 -14.49 -2.17
CA CYS A 412 26.41 -14.82 -3.15
C CYS A 412 27.36 -15.90 -2.60
N MET A 413 28.12 -16.55 -3.49
CA MET A 413 28.97 -17.70 -3.12
C MET A 413 29.87 -17.43 -1.90
N ASP A 414 30.40 -16.22 -1.79
CA ASP A 414 31.38 -15.84 -0.77
C ASP A 414 30.81 -14.88 0.30
N GLY A 415 29.48 -14.74 0.39
CA GLY A 415 28.84 -13.91 1.40
C GLY A 415 27.50 -13.31 0.99
N LEU A 416 27.38 -12.00 1.17
CA LEU A 416 26.18 -11.23 0.86
C LEU A 416 26.55 -9.95 0.14
N CYS A 417 25.76 -9.59 -0.87
CA CYS A 417 25.86 -8.29 -1.51
C CYS A 417 24.60 -7.44 -1.32
N LEU A 418 24.78 -6.13 -1.42
CA LEU A 418 23.77 -5.09 -1.24
C LEU A 418 23.84 -4.12 -2.43
N MET A 419 22.68 -3.59 -2.85
CA MET A 419 22.53 -2.54 -3.86
C MET A 419 22.45 -1.16 -3.19
N PRO A 420 23.55 -0.40 -3.08
CA PRO A 420 23.54 0.83 -2.31
C PRO A 420 22.63 1.92 -2.88
N ALA A 421 22.47 2.06 -4.19
CA ALA A 421 21.55 3.06 -4.73
C ALA A 421 20.09 2.79 -4.36
N LEU A 422 19.70 1.51 -4.34
CA LEU A 422 18.38 1.07 -3.89
C LEU A 422 18.19 1.40 -2.41
N ILE A 423 19.13 0.96 -1.57
CA ILE A 423 19.00 1.06 -0.10
C ILE A 423 19.18 2.47 0.43
N ALA A 424 19.99 3.32 -0.21
CA ALA A 424 20.20 4.71 0.22
C ALA A 424 18.92 5.56 0.26
N ASN A 425 17.91 5.20 -0.54
CA ASN A 425 16.63 5.89 -0.63
C ASN A 425 15.46 5.05 -0.08
N SER A 426 15.70 3.84 0.43
CA SER A 426 14.65 3.01 1.01
C SER A 426 14.11 3.62 2.31
N SER A 427 12.78 3.58 2.48
CA SER A 427 12.15 3.88 3.77
C SER A 427 12.37 2.72 4.73
N VAL A 428 13.09 2.95 5.84
CA VAL A 428 13.31 1.97 6.92
C VAL A 428 11.97 1.35 7.34
N THR A 429 11.01 2.20 7.70
CA THR A 429 9.71 1.78 8.23
C THR A 429 8.93 0.91 7.24
N ARG A 430 8.78 1.35 5.98
CA ARG A 430 8.03 0.59 4.96
C ARG A 430 8.71 -0.74 4.65
N SER A 431 10.04 -0.76 4.63
CA SER A 431 10.83 -1.98 4.39
C SER A 431 10.65 -2.99 5.51
N LEU A 432 10.67 -2.54 6.77
CA LEU A 432 10.43 -3.39 7.94
C LEU A 432 9.00 -3.94 7.97
N MET A 433 7.98 -3.10 7.72
CA MET A 433 6.59 -3.57 7.65
C MET A 433 6.39 -4.64 6.56
N SER A 434 7.00 -4.42 5.38
CA SER A 434 6.99 -5.40 4.30
C SER A 434 7.67 -6.71 4.74
N LEU A 435 8.82 -6.63 5.41
CA LEU A 435 9.56 -7.78 5.93
C LEU A 435 8.75 -8.55 6.98
N PHE A 436 8.14 -7.87 7.94
CA PHE A 436 7.34 -8.51 8.98
C PHE A 436 6.19 -9.31 8.37
N GLY A 437 5.54 -8.76 7.34
CA GLY A 437 4.50 -9.46 6.57
C GLY A 437 5.06 -10.63 5.75
N SER A 438 6.13 -10.41 4.98
CA SER A 438 6.66 -11.41 4.04
C SER A 438 7.28 -12.62 4.74
N LYS A 439 7.99 -12.39 5.85
CA LYS A 439 8.58 -13.44 6.68
C LYS A 439 7.59 -14.03 7.71
N LYS A 440 6.35 -13.52 7.78
CA LYS A 440 5.33 -13.92 8.77
C LYS A 440 5.84 -13.82 10.21
N ILE A 441 6.55 -12.73 10.53
CA ILE A 441 6.99 -12.46 11.90
C ILE A 441 5.75 -12.10 12.72
N SER A 442 5.62 -12.71 13.90
CA SER A 442 4.46 -12.50 14.77
C SER A 442 4.36 -11.04 15.20
N GLN A 443 3.16 -10.47 15.10
CA GLN A 443 2.82 -9.11 15.54
C GLN A 443 1.63 -9.18 16.52
N ALA A 444 1.57 -10.23 17.35
CA ALA A 444 0.41 -10.54 18.18
C ALA A 444 -0.03 -9.37 19.09
N SER A 445 0.94 -8.57 19.57
CA SER A 445 0.69 -7.42 20.45
C SER A 445 0.09 -6.20 19.73
N LYS A 446 0.07 -6.16 18.39
CA LYS A 446 -0.38 -5.00 17.60
C LYS A 446 -1.83 -4.59 17.83
N GLY A 447 -2.74 -5.56 18.00
CA GLY A 447 -4.14 -5.29 18.33
C GLY A 447 -4.27 -4.58 19.68
N ARG A 448 -3.63 -5.17 20.70
CA ARG A 448 -3.60 -4.64 22.07
C ARG A 448 -3.04 -3.22 22.16
N PHE A 449 -1.93 -2.93 21.46
CA PHE A 449 -1.36 -1.57 21.47
C PHE A 449 -2.31 -0.54 20.85
N HIS A 450 -2.98 -0.90 19.75
CA HIS A 450 -3.96 -0.02 19.12
C HIS A 450 -5.12 0.31 20.08
N GLU A 451 -5.67 -0.70 20.76
CA GLU A 451 -6.73 -0.54 21.76
C GLU A 451 -6.30 0.39 22.90
N GLN A 452 -5.14 0.12 23.50
CA GLN A 452 -4.60 0.91 24.60
C GLN A 452 -4.36 2.37 24.21
N GLN A 453 -3.78 2.60 23.03
CA GLN A 453 -3.50 3.95 22.51
C GLN A 453 -4.79 4.73 22.24
N PHE A 454 -5.79 4.08 21.64
CA PHE A 454 -7.07 4.72 21.37
C PHE A 454 -7.79 5.11 22.67
N ILE A 455 -7.91 4.19 23.62
CA ILE A 455 -8.56 4.45 24.92
C ILE A 455 -7.82 5.58 25.67
N LYS A 456 -6.48 5.56 25.67
CA LYS A 456 -5.68 6.63 26.27
C LYS A 456 -6.00 7.99 25.63
N GLN A 457 -6.04 8.06 24.30
CA GLN A 457 -6.34 9.30 23.58
C GLN A 457 -7.74 9.85 23.92
N VAL A 458 -8.75 9.00 24.05
CA VAL A 458 -10.10 9.41 24.44
C VAL A 458 -10.13 9.92 25.89
N ARG A 459 -9.45 9.23 26.81
CA ARG A 459 -9.36 9.63 28.22
C ARG A 459 -8.57 10.93 28.42
N ASP A 460 -7.48 11.11 27.68
CA ASP A 460 -6.69 12.35 27.70
C ASP A 460 -7.50 13.56 27.21
N ALA A 461 -8.52 13.33 26.37
CA ALA A 461 -9.48 14.34 25.94
C ALA A 461 -10.58 14.63 26.99
N GLY A 462 -10.51 14.02 28.17
CA GLY A 462 -11.46 14.20 29.27
C GLY A 462 -12.74 13.37 29.14
N ILE A 463 -12.78 12.39 28.23
CA ILE A 463 -13.97 11.57 27.96
C ILE A 463 -13.83 10.20 28.64
N LYS A 464 -14.90 9.72 29.26
CA LYS A 464 -14.94 8.38 29.84
C LYS A 464 -14.94 7.32 28.73
N ALA A 465 -14.00 6.38 28.80
CA ALA A 465 -13.90 5.26 27.86
C ALA A 465 -13.36 4.01 28.56
N SER A 466 -13.87 2.83 28.24
CA SER A 466 -13.41 1.55 28.80
C SER A 466 -13.67 0.37 27.87
N PRO A 467 -12.81 -0.67 27.83
CA PRO A 467 -13.14 -1.93 27.16
C PRO A 467 -14.21 -2.69 27.96
N ILE A 468 -15.03 -3.51 27.30
CA ILE A 468 -16.00 -4.39 27.98
C ILE A 468 -15.78 -5.83 27.52
N ASP A 469 -15.36 -6.69 28.43
CA ASP A 469 -15.04 -8.11 28.17
C ASP A 469 -15.87 -9.08 29.03
N ALA A 470 -17.00 -8.62 29.57
CA ALA A 470 -17.86 -9.38 30.49
C ALA A 470 -18.42 -10.69 29.90
N HIS A 471 -18.45 -10.84 28.57
CA HIS A 471 -18.89 -12.06 27.90
C HIS A 471 -17.98 -12.45 26.72
N ALA A 472 -17.50 -13.70 26.70
CA ALA A 472 -16.52 -14.19 25.72
C ALA A 472 -16.92 -14.02 24.24
N ASN A 473 -18.21 -14.18 23.94
CA ASN A 473 -18.73 -14.01 22.57
C ASN A 473 -19.07 -12.57 22.16
N TYR A 474 -18.98 -11.60 23.07
CA TYR A 474 -19.40 -10.20 22.86
C TYR A 474 -18.38 -9.23 23.47
N GLN A 475 -17.09 -9.45 23.22
CA GLN A 475 -16.07 -8.48 23.60
C GLN A 475 -16.29 -7.17 22.83
N CYS A 476 -16.27 -6.04 23.53
CA CYS A 476 -16.29 -4.70 22.96
C CYS A 476 -14.96 -4.03 23.25
N ASP A 477 -14.23 -3.68 22.19
CA ASP A 477 -12.88 -3.11 22.31
C ASP A 477 -12.89 -1.80 23.11
N CYS A 478 -13.93 -0.97 22.95
CA CYS A 478 -14.11 0.24 23.73
C CYS A 478 -15.58 0.71 23.71
N VAL A 479 -16.10 1.10 24.87
CA VAL A 479 -17.32 1.90 25.01
C VAL A 479 -16.92 3.29 25.47
N ILE A 480 -17.46 4.32 24.82
CA ILE A 480 -17.27 5.73 25.19
C ILE A 480 -18.58 6.27 25.75
N LEU A 481 -18.50 7.03 26.84
CA LEU A 481 -19.62 7.76 27.42
C LEU A 481 -19.40 9.27 27.24
N LEU A 482 -20.22 9.90 26.40
CA LEU A 482 -20.14 11.32 26.04
C LEU A 482 -21.55 11.94 26.06
N ASP A 483 -21.78 12.99 26.84
CA ASP A 483 -23.08 13.68 27.00
C ASP A 483 -24.26 12.74 27.34
N ASP A 484 -24.02 11.73 28.19
CA ASP A 484 -24.95 10.62 28.49
C ASP A 484 -25.34 9.75 27.28
N CYS A 485 -24.60 9.83 26.17
CA CYS A 485 -24.73 8.92 25.04
C CYS A 485 -23.65 7.82 25.10
N LEU A 486 -24.00 6.62 24.64
CA LEU A 486 -23.06 5.51 24.49
C LEU A 486 -22.56 5.41 23.05
N ILE A 487 -21.25 5.25 22.89
CA ILE A 487 -20.63 4.94 21.60
C ILE A 487 -19.90 3.60 21.73
N PHE A 488 -20.46 2.56 21.11
CA PHE A 488 -19.81 1.26 21.02
C PHE A 488 -18.76 1.29 19.91
N THR A 489 -17.52 0.96 20.25
CA THR A 489 -16.39 1.09 19.35
C THR A 489 -15.72 -0.26 19.08
N GLU A 490 -15.51 -0.55 17.80
CA GLU A 490 -14.70 -1.67 17.30
C GLU A 490 -13.39 -1.13 16.69
N LEU A 491 -12.26 -1.67 17.10
CA LEU A 491 -10.92 -1.21 16.71
C LEU A 491 -10.25 -2.24 15.80
N LYS A 492 -9.89 -1.84 14.58
CA LYS A 492 -9.33 -2.75 13.57
C LYS A 492 -7.93 -2.36 13.15
N SER A 493 -6.96 -3.17 13.59
CA SER A 493 -5.52 -3.01 13.31
C SER A 493 -5.09 -3.64 11.98
N ASN A 494 -5.58 -3.08 10.88
CA ASN A 494 -5.24 -3.49 9.52
C ASN A 494 -3.96 -2.81 8.99
N GLY A 495 -3.18 -3.53 8.19
CA GLY A 495 -2.06 -2.92 7.47
C GLY A 495 -2.51 -1.98 6.35
N GLN A 496 -1.72 -0.94 6.05
CA GLN A 496 -2.02 -0.02 4.96
C GLN A 496 -2.07 -0.75 3.60
N PRO A 497 -3.14 -0.60 2.80
CA PRO A 497 -3.26 -1.27 1.52
C PRO A 497 -2.34 -0.62 0.48
N ILE A 498 -1.36 -1.39 0.00
CA ILE A 498 -0.38 -0.95 -1.01
C ILE A 498 -0.98 -0.92 -2.44
N TYR A 499 -2.04 -1.70 -2.68
CA TYR A 499 -2.69 -1.84 -3.98
C TYR A 499 -4.20 -1.74 -3.85
N TYR A 500 -4.86 -1.31 -4.92
CA TYR A 500 -6.30 -1.08 -4.94
C TYR A 500 -7.12 -2.31 -4.50
N GLY A 501 -6.80 -3.51 -4.99
CA GLY A 501 -7.51 -4.73 -4.57
C GLY A 501 -7.49 -5.00 -3.07
N LYS A 502 -6.40 -4.63 -2.37
CA LYS A 502 -6.35 -4.71 -0.90
C LYS A 502 -7.23 -3.66 -0.23
N TYR A 503 -7.27 -2.43 -0.77
CA TYR A 503 -8.15 -1.38 -0.27
C TYR A 503 -9.63 -1.79 -0.43
N TYR A 504 -9.99 -2.30 -1.61
CA TYR A 504 -11.32 -2.84 -1.90
C TYR A 504 -11.71 -3.95 -0.91
N GLN A 505 -10.83 -4.92 -0.66
CA GLN A 505 -11.08 -5.97 0.35
C GLN A 505 -11.27 -5.40 1.76
N GLN A 506 -10.53 -4.36 2.14
CA GLN A 506 -10.71 -3.73 3.45
C GLN A 506 -12.08 -3.06 3.57
N VAL A 507 -12.54 -2.36 2.53
CA VAL A 507 -13.91 -1.82 2.48
C VAL A 507 -14.93 -2.97 2.58
N CYS A 508 -14.73 -4.08 1.85
CA CYS A 508 -15.57 -5.27 1.97
C CYS A 508 -15.61 -5.86 3.38
N ASN A 509 -14.49 -5.90 4.11
CA ASN A 509 -14.47 -6.38 5.49
C ASN A 509 -15.25 -5.45 6.43
N ILE A 510 -15.24 -4.14 6.16
CA ILE A 510 -15.98 -3.14 6.93
C ILE A 510 -17.48 -3.29 6.68
N VAL A 511 -17.89 -3.20 5.41
CA VAL A 511 -19.31 -3.03 5.04
C VAL A 511 -20.05 -4.36 4.86
N GLY A 512 -19.33 -5.40 4.46
CA GLY A 512 -19.85 -6.74 4.21
C GLY A 512 -19.77 -7.19 2.76
N ASP A 513 -19.74 -8.50 2.60
CA ASP A 513 -19.68 -9.17 1.30
C ASP A 513 -21.07 -9.34 0.69
N SER A 514 -21.26 -8.80 -0.50
CA SER A 514 -22.51 -8.88 -1.26
C SER A 514 -22.64 -10.15 -2.11
N SER A 515 -21.62 -11.03 -2.10
CA SER A 515 -21.59 -12.22 -2.95
C SER A 515 -22.51 -13.34 -2.51
N LEU A 516 -23.02 -13.35 -1.27
CA LEU A 516 -23.84 -14.47 -0.74
C LEU A 516 -23.16 -15.87 -0.87
N ILE A 517 -21.83 -15.90 -1.05
CA ILE A 517 -21.02 -17.12 -1.09
C ILE A 517 -20.67 -17.49 0.35
N HIS A 518 -21.11 -18.65 0.82
CA HIS A 518 -20.80 -19.08 2.18
C HIS A 518 -19.31 -19.41 2.36
N ASP A 519 -18.73 -18.96 3.48
CA ASP A 519 -17.40 -19.40 3.92
C ASP A 519 -17.53 -20.63 4.82
N HIS A 520 -17.06 -21.78 4.35
CA HIS A 520 -17.07 -23.03 5.14
C HIS A 520 -16.11 -22.98 6.34
N ASN A 521 -15.10 -22.09 6.33
CA ASN A 521 -14.10 -21.95 7.39
C ASN A 521 -14.46 -20.87 8.42
N ASN A 522 -15.34 -19.94 8.08
CA ASN A 522 -15.77 -18.86 8.97
C ASN A 522 -17.29 -18.95 9.21
N LYS A 523 -17.67 -19.64 10.29
CA LYS A 523 -19.09 -19.88 10.67
C LYS A 523 -19.91 -18.61 10.90
N PHE A 524 -19.25 -17.45 11.04
CA PHE A 524 -19.91 -16.17 11.21
C PHE A 524 -19.35 -15.21 10.18
N MET A 525 -19.89 -15.26 8.95
CA MET A 525 -19.70 -14.22 7.93
C MET A 525 -20.13 -12.88 8.51
N ARG A 526 -19.21 -12.18 9.18
CA ARG A 526 -19.50 -10.93 9.88
C ARG A 526 -18.59 -9.85 9.36
N SER A 527 -19.19 -8.88 8.69
CA SER A 527 -18.57 -7.58 8.49
C SER A 527 -18.36 -6.89 9.85
N TYR A 528 -17.53 -5.86 9.88
CA TYR A 528 -17.33 -5.09 11.10
C TYR A 528 -18.64 -4.42 11.54
N PHE A 529 -19.51 -4.00 10.60
CA PHE A 529 -20.86 -3.54 10.93
C PHE A 529 -21.71 -4.62 11.62
N GLN A 530 -21.74 -5.84 11.11
CA GLN A 530 -22.49 -6.94 11.73
C GLN A 530 -21.93 -7.29 13.12
N GLN A 531 -20.61 -7.19 13.30
CA GLN A 531 -19.96 -7.43 14.58
C GLN A 531 -20.38 -6.39 15.63
N ILE A 532 -20.24 -5.09 15.34
CA ILE A 532 -20.52 -4.03 16.31
C ILE A 532 -22.01 -3.90 16.62
N ASN A 533 -22.90 -4.14 15.64
CA ASN A 533 -24.35 -4.19 15.87
C ASN A 533 -24.69 -5.26 16.91
N ARG A 534 -24.18 -6.48 16.72
CA ARG A 534 -24.40 -7.59 17.65
C ARG A 534 -23.85 -7.32 19.05
N ILE A 535 -22.69 -6.66 19.15
CA ILE A 535 -22.09 -6.28 20.45
C ILE A 535 -22.96 -5.24 21.14
N SER A 536 -23.34 -4.18 20.43
CA SER A 536 -24.18 -3.11 20.97
C SER A 536 -25.54 -3.64 21.46
N GLU A 537 -26.23 -4.45 20.66
CA GLU A 537 -27.51 -5.09 21.04
C GLU A 537 -27.38 -5.94 22.31
N HIS A 538 -26.27 -6.68 22.45
CA HIS A 538 -26.03 -7.47 23.66
C HIS A 538 -25.94 -6.58 24.90
N TYR A 539 -25.11 -5.54 24.88
CA TYR A 539 -24.91 -4.69 26.06
C TYR A 539 -26.05 -3.71 26.33
N LEU A 540 -26.86 -3.35 25.33
CA LEU A 540 -28.11 -2.63 25.56
C LEU A 540 -29.15 -3.48 26.29
N ASN A 541 -29.11 -4.81 26.13
CA ASN A 541 -29.93 -5.74 26.92
C ASN A 541 -29.33 -6.07 28.30
N HIS A 542 -28.10 -5.62 28.57
CA HIS A 542 -27.36 -5.85 29.82
C HIS A 542 -26.70 -4.55 30.30
N LEU A 543 -27.50 -3.48 30.39
CA LEU A 543 -27.02 -2.14 30.76
C LEU A 543 -26.40 -2.08 32.15
N ASP A 544 -26.71 -3.03 33.04
CA ASP A 544 -26.11 -3.15 34.36
C ASP A 544 -24.58 -3.27 34.30
N VAL A 545 -24.04 -3.90 33.25
CA VAL A 545 -22.60 -3.99 33.00
C VAL A 545 -22.00 -2.60 32.76
N ILE A 546 -22.65 -1.80 31.91
CA ILE A 546 -22.22 -0.43 31.57
C ILE A 546 -22.38 0.52 32.76
N ILE A 547 -23.50 0.41 33.48
CA ILE A 547 -23.77 1.21 34.69
C ILE A 547 -22.68 0.97 35.73
N LYS A 548 -22.31 -0.30 35.95
CA LYS A 548 -21.23 -0.67 36.87
C LYS A 548 -19.87 -0.14 36.41
N GLU A 549 -19.54 -0.31 35.14
CA GLU A 549 -18.23 0.09 34.59
C GLU A 549 -17.99 1.60 34.69
N PHE A 550 -19.02 2.42 34.42
CA PHE A 550 -18.89 3.88 34.43
C PHE A 550 -19.34 4.55 35.73
N GLU A 551 -19.65 3.75 36.76
CA GLU A 551 -20.14 4.19 38.07
C GLU A 551 -21.38 5.09 37.98
N LEU A 552 -22.36 4.67 37.17
CA LEU A 552 -23.58 5.44 36.90
C LEU A 552 -24.70 5.08 37.90
N PRO A 553 -25.72 5.95 38.07
CA PRO A 553 -26.91 5.60 38.84
C PRO A 553 -27.61 4.36 38.28
N SER A 554 -28.18 3.51 39.14
CA SER A 554 -28.89 2.29 38.72
C SER A 554 -30.11 2.56 37.83
N THR A 555 -30.65 3.79 37.86
CA THR A 555 -31.77 4.24 37.03
C THR A 555 -31.32 4.96 35.75
N TRP A 556 -30.02 5.08 35.51
CA TRP A 556 -29.49 5.77 34.35
C TRP A 556 -29.88 5.05 33.06
N GLN A 557 -30.13 5.83 32.00
CA GLN A 557 -30.42 5.35 30.66
C GLN A 557 -29.67 6.22 29.66
N PRO A 558 -29.13 5.65 28.57
CA PRO A 558 -28.45 6.43 27.55
C PRO A 558 -29.43 7.38 26.84
N LYS A 559 -29.02 8.63 26.62
CA LYS A 559 -29.77 9.59 25.79
C LYS A 559 -29.71 9.27 24.30
N GLY A 560 -28.67 8.57 23.88
CA GLY A 560 -28.44 8.14 22.51
C GLY A 560 -27.43 7.00 22.45
N VAL A 561 -27.49 6.21 21.38
CA VAL A 561 -26.56 5.11 21.13
C VAL A 561 -26.01 5.25 19.72
N TYR A 562 -24.69 5.19 19.62
CA TYR A 562 -23.95 5.27 18.36
C TYR A 562 -22.94 4.13 18.29
N LYS A 563 -22.49 3.83 17.08
CA LYS A 563 -21.49 2.78 16.85
C LYS A 563 -20.37 3.36 16.01
N LEU A 564 -19.14 2.97 16.33
CA LEU A 564 -17.94 3.47 15.68
C LEU A 564 -17.02 2.32 15.32
N ILE A 565 -16.55 2.29 14.08
CA ILE A 565 -15.45 1.42 13.68
C ILE A 565 -14.24 2.32 13.43
N VAL A 566 -13.18 2.08 14.18
CA VAL A 566 -11.91 2.78 14.00
C VAL A 566 -10.90 1.85 13.34
N THR A 567 -10.44 2.25 12.16
CA THR A 567 -9.44 1.50 11.42
C THR A 567 -8.08 2.20 11.46
N THR A 568 -7.03 1.41 11.46
CA THR A 568 -5.66 1.91 11.29
C THR A 568 -5.34 2.17 9.82
N THR A 569 -6.04 1.50 8.89
CA THR A 569 -5.97 1.79 7.45
C THR A 569 -6.52 3.18 7.19
N MET A 570 -5.75 4.02 6.50
CA MET A 570 -6.19 5.33 6.04
C MET A 570 -7.37 5.18 5.08
N LEU A 571 -8.44 5.94 5.29
CA LEU A 571 -9.62 5.94 4.42
C LEU A 571 -9.52 7.07 3.38
N GLY A 572 -10.19 6.94 2.25
CA GLY A 572 -10.39 8.08 1.33
C GLY A 572 -11.85 8.33 0.96
N GLY A 573 -12.73 7.48 1.46
CA GLY A 573 -14.18 7.65 1.44
C GLY A 573 -14.75 7.82 2.84
N LYS A 574 -16.03 8.17 2.89
CA LYS A 574 -16.82 8.17 4.12
C LYS A 574 -17.72 6.96 4.07
N TYR A 575 -17.67 6.13 5.10
CA TYR A 575 -18.48 4.93 5.19
C TYR A 575 -19.33 5.04 6.45
N HIS A 576 -20.65 5.00 6.30
CA HIS A 576 -21.59 4.97 7.40
C HIS A 576 -22.87 4.23 6.98
N VAL A 577 -23.47 3.51 7.92
CA VAL A 577 -24.81 2.90 7.77
C VAL A 577 -25.55 3.23 9.05
N ASP A 578 -26.67 3.95 8.92
CA ASP A 578 -27.50 4.38 10.03
C ASP A 578 -26.69 5.06 11.16
N ASP A 579 -26.67 4.49 12.37
CA ASP A 579 -25.96 4.97 13.55
C ASP A 579 -24.51 4.46 13.65
N THR A 580 -24.01 3.79 12.61
CA THR A 580 -22.66 3.20 12.58
C THR A 580 -21.72 3.99 11.68
N TYR A 581 -20.74 4.63 12.28
CA TYR A 581 -19.73 5.45 11.61
C TYR A 581 -18.42 4.70 11.45
N VAL A 582 -17.66 5.03 10.40
CA VAL A 582 -16.31 4.48 10.18
C VAL A 582 -15.34 5.64 10.04
N ALA A 583 -14.26 5.62 10.82
CA ALA A 583 -13.19 6.60 10.75
C ALA A 583 -11.82 5.93 10.84
N ASP A 584 -10.80 6.55 10.27
CA ASP A 584 -9.42 6.17 10.55
C ASP A 584 -8.87 6.89 11.79
N LYS A 585 -7.93 6.22 12.47
CA LYS A 585 -7.25 6.75 13.66
C LYS A 585 -6.68 8.16 13.43
N TYR A 586 -6.11 8.42 12.26
CA TYR A 586 -5.53 9.72 11.92
C TYR A 586 -6.59 10.82 11.80
N ALA A 587 -7.76 10.52 11.24
CA ALA A 587 -8.88 11.46 11.24
C ALA A 587 -9.34 11.76 12.67
N LEU A 588 -9.47 10.75 13.53
CA LEU A 588 -9.96 10.94 14.90
C LEU A 588 -8.97 11.66 15.81
N SER A 589 -7.66 11.52 15.60
CA SER A 589 -6.67 12.13 16.46
C SER A 589 -6.81 13.65 16.53
N SER A 590 -7.09 14.29 15.40
CA SER A 590 -7.30 15.74 15.34
C SER A 590 -8.50 16.20 16.17
N PHE A 591 -9.56 15.39 16.23
CA PHE A 591 -10.76 15.73 17.01
C PHE A 591 -10.49 15.66 18.52
N PHE A 592 -9.91 14.55 19.00
CA PHE A 592 -9.63 14.37 20.42
C PHE A 592 -8.54 15.31 20.93
N GLN A 593 -7.53 15.61 20.10
CA GLN A 593 -6.44 16.53 20.45
C GLN A 593 -6.79 18.00 20.20
N ARG A 594 -8.00 18.30 19.71
CA ARG A 594 -8.46 19.66 19.35
C ARG A 594 -7.49 20.38 18.41
N ILE A 595 -6.93 19.64 17.45
CA ILE A 595 -6.02 20.20 16.44
C ILE A 595 -6.86 20.81 15.31
N PRO A 596 -6.81 22.14 15.11
CA PRO A 596 -7.53 22.78 14.02
C PRO A 596 -6.86 22.47 12.68
N GLY A 597 -7.64 22.03 11.70
CA GLY A 597 -7.18 21.85 10.33
C GLY A 597 -7.11 23.20 9.64
N VAL A 598 -5.90 23.69 9.41
CA VAL A 598 -5.66 25.05 8.89
C VAL A 598 -4.91 24.97 7.56
N ILE A 599 -5.34 25.77 6.59
CA ILE A 599 -4.58 26.07 5.38
C ILE A 599 -4.16 27.53 5.38
N TYR A 600 -2.95 27.78 4.90
CA TYR A 600 -2.45 29.14 4.67
C TYR A 600 -2.52 29.42 3.18
N GLN A 601 -3.30 30.43 2.79
CA GLN A 601 -3.47 30.84 1.39
C GLN A 601 -3.00 32.27 1.21
N THR A 602 -2.25 32.54 0.16
CA THR A 602 -1.89 33.91 -0.22
C THR A 602 -3.12 34.62 -0.77
N ASN A 603 -3.57 35.69 -0.12
CA ASN A 603 -4.66 36.50 -0.65
C ASN A 603 -4.22 37.33 -1.86
N GLU A 604 -5.16 38.00 -2.52
CA GLU A 604 -4.92 38.84 -3.71
C GLU A 604 -3.88 39.95 -3.47
N ASN A 605 -3.63 40.32 -2.21
CA ASN A 605 -2.65 41.32 -1.80
C ASN A 605 -1.27 40.73 -1.44
N GLY A 606 -1.02 39.44 -1.71
CA GLY A 606 0.25 38.78 -1.39
C GLY A 606 0.45 38.44 0.08
N LYS A 607 -0.56 38.65 0.96
CA LYS A 607 -0.49 38.31 2.39
C LYS A 607 -1.02 36.90 2.65
N MET A 608 -0.32 36.15 3.49
CA MET A 608 -0.80 34.84 3.95
C MET A 608 -2.02 35.00 4.85
N ALA A 609 -3.17 34.48 4.42
CA ALA A 609 -4.39 34.36 5.19
C ALA A 609 -4.50 32.94 5.76
N LYS A 610 -4.91 32.84 7.03
CA LYS A 610 -5.16 31.58 7.74
C LYS A 610 -6.64 31.23 7.58
N ASN A 611 -6.95 30.13 6.91
CA ASN A 611 -8.32 29.63 6.76
C ASN A 611 -8.47 28.27 7.45
N ILE A 612 -9.57 28.08 8.17
CA ILE A 612 -9.95 26.77 8.74
C ILE A 612 -10.55 25.94 7.61
N ILE A 613 -10.18 24.67 7.56
CA ILE A 613 -10.73 23.71 6.62
C ILE A 613 -12.14 23.32 7.08
N ASP A 614 -13.13 23.41 6.18
CA ASP A 614 -14.52 23.04 6.48
C ASP A 614 -14.64 21.71 7.24
N GLY A 615 -15.40 21.75 8.33
CA GLY A 615 -15.69 20.65 9.25
C GLY A 615 -14.72 20.56 10.45
N PHE A 616 -13.57 21.23 10.41
CA PHE A 616 -12.67 21.32 11.58
C PHE A 616 -13.17 22.29 12.66
N GLU A 617 -14.26 23.03 12.42
CA GLU A 617 -14.93 23.83 13.46
C GLU A 617 -15.41 22.95 14.62
N CYS A 618 -15.68 21.66 14.35
CA CYS A 618 -16.02 20.66 15.38
C CYS A 618 -14.87 20.38 16.37
N CYS A 619 -13.63 20.72 16.00
CA CYS A 619 -12.44 20.57 16.85
C CYS A 619 -12.26 21.73 17.84
N GLU A 620 -13.10 22.77 17.80
CA GLU A 620 -12.99 23.94 18.68
C GLU A 620 -13.87 23.81 19.95
N GLY A 621 -13.41 24.38 21.07
CA GLY A 621 -14.15 24.44 22.35
C GLY A 621 -14.27 23.08 23.06
N GLU A 622 -15.35 22.90 23.83
CA GLU A 622 -15.65 21.64 24.54
C GLU A 622 -16.15 20.53 23.58
N ILE A 623 -15.80 19.28 23.91
CA ILE A 623 -16.22 18.10 23.16
C ILE A 623 -17.66 17.78 23.55
N THR A 624 -18.55 17.72 22.57
CA THR A 624 -19.95 17.32 22.74
C THR A 624 -20.30 16.22 21.75
N ILE A 625 -21.39 15.50 22.02
CA ILE A 625 -21.88 14.43 21.13
C ILE A 625 -22.23 14.98 19.75
N ASP A 626 -22.90 16.14 19.66
CA ASP A 626 -23.28 16.76 18.39
C ASP A 626 -22.04 17.06 17.54
N LYS A 627 -21.01 17.68 18.13
CA LYS A 627 -19.73 17.93 17.43
C LYS A 627 -19.05 16.65 17.00
N PHE A 628 -19.13 15.58 17.80
CA PHE A 628 -18.51 14.32 17.46
C PHE A 628 -19.20 13.65 16.27
N ILE A 629 -20.53 13.63 16.26
CA ILE A 629 -21.32 13.09 15.14
C ILE A 629 -21.18 13.94 13.88
N ASP A 630 -21.16 15.27 14.01
CA ASP A 630 -20.90 16.18 12.89
C ASP A 630 -19.48 15.99 12.32
N TYR A 631 -18.50 15.77 13.18
CA TYR A 631 -17.12 15.46 12.76
C TYR A 631 -17.04 14.11 12.02
N LEU A 632 -17.68 13.06 12.54
CA LEU A 632 -17.73 11.74 11.91
C LEU A 632 -18.50 11.74 10.59
N SER A 633 -19.52 12.59 10.45
CA SER A 633 -20.30 12.74 9.22
C SER A 633 -19.53 13.54 8.17
N SER A 634 -18.76 14.55 8.60
CA SER A 634 -17.98 15.39 7.71
C SER A 634 -16.66 14.75 7.29
N LEU A 635 -15.90 14.13 8.20
CA LEU A 635 -14.51 13.66 8.03
C LEU A 635 -13.64 14.67 7.26
N PRO A 636 -13.32 15.82 7.89
CA PRO A 636 -12.75 16.98 7.22
C PRO A 636 -11.44 16.71 6.47
N SER A 637 -10.57 15.88 7.05
CA SER A 637 -9.28 15.51 6.44
C SER A 637 -9.44 14.74 5.12
N ILE A 638 -10.53 13.98 4.94
CA ILE A 638 -10.85 13.30 3.67
C ILE A 638 -11.38 14.32 2.65
N ASN A 639 -12.30 15.19 3.07
CA ASN A 639 -12.86 16.21 2.19
C ASN A 639 -11.79 17.16 1.64
N ALA A 640 -10.84 17.56 2.48
CA ALA A 640 -9.74 18.44 2.08
C ALA A 640 -8.96 17.87 0.89
N VAL A 641 -8.60 16.59 0.92
CA VAL A 641 -7.89 15.94 -0.19
C VAL A 641 -8.82 15.71 -1.37
N ARG A 642 -10.06 15.27 -1.13
CA ARG A 642 -11.06 15.02 -2.18
C ARG A 642 -11.38 16.26 -3.02
N LYS A 643 -11.38 17.46 -2.42
CA LYS A 643 -11.56 18.75 -3.13
C LYS A 643 -10.40 19.08 -4.08
N ASN A 644 -9.19 18.60 -3.78
CA ASN A 644 -7.98 18.91 -4.54
C ASN A 644 -7.57 17.81 -5.53
N ILE A 645 -8.17 16.61 -5.43
CA ILE A 645 -7.86 15.48 -6.32
C ILE A 645 -8.41 15.69 -7.73
N LYS A 646 -7.53 15.57 -8.74
CA LYS A 646 -7.87 15.68 -10.16
C LYS A 646 -7.91 14.32 -10.82
N LYS A 647 -8.89 14.12 -11.72
CA LYS A 647 -8.95 12.98 -12.62
C LYS A 647 -8.03 13.27 -13.82
N LEU A 648 -7.12 12.34 -14.08
CA LEU A 648 -6.11 12.41 -15.12
C LEU A 648 -6.26 11.16 -16.00
N THR A 649 -5.84 11.26 -17.26
CA THR A 649 -5.94 10.14 -18.21
C THR A 649 -4.55 9.58 -18.49
N TYR A 650 -4.46 8.27 -18.44
CA TYR A 650 -3.24 7.53 -18.69
C TYR A 650 -3.40 6.62 -19.90
N SER A 651 -2.41 6.61 -20.78
CA SER A 651 -2.48 5.91 -22.07
C SER A 651 -1.39 4.85 -22.13
N VAL A 652 -1.79 3.58 -22.30
CA VAL A 652 -0.84 2.45 -22.34
C VAL A 652 -1.12 1.58 -23.54
N ARG A 653 -0.04 1.20 -24.23
CA ARG A 653 -0.10 0.33 -25.39
C ARG A 653 0.28 -1.11 -25.00
N PHE A 654 -0.67 -2.02 -25.13
CA PHE A 654 -0.52 -3.47 -25.02
C PHE A 654 -0.38 -4.06 -26.43
N ASN A 655 0.84 -4.09 -26.94
CA ASN A 655 1.15 -4.45 -28.33
C ASN A 655 0.43 -3.55 -29.35
N GLU A 656 -0.64 -4.04 -29.97
CA GLU A 656 -1.43 -3.28 -30.95
C GLU A 656 -2.55 -2.47 -30.31
N LYS A 657 -2.94 -2.81 -29.07
CA LYS A 657 -4.09 -2.20 -28.38
C LYS A 657 -3.67 -1.04 -27.48
N LEU A 658 -4.28 0.12 -27.69
CA LEU A 658 -4.10 1.31 -26.85
C LEU A 658 -5.30 1.43 -25.90
N VAL A 659 -5.01 1.60 -24.61
CA VAL A 659 -6.03 1.79 -23.58
C VAL A 659 -5.78 3.11 -22.86
N HIS A 660 -6.81 3.96 -22.83
CA HIS A 660 -6.88 5.13 -21.97
C HIS A 660 -7.63 4.75 -20.70
N HIS A 661 -7.06 5.01 -19.52
CA HIS A 661 -7.75 4.75 -18.25
C HIS A 661 -7.53 5.89 -17.26
N PRO A 662 -8.47 6.09 -16.31
CA PRO A 662 -8.37 7.17 -15.36
C PRO A 662 -7.30 6.90 -14.29
N TYR A 663 -6.80 7.98 -13.72
CA TYR A 663 -5.98 8.02 -12.52
C TYR A 663 -6.35 9.25 -11.72
N TYR A 664 -6.21 9.19 -10.39
CA TYR A 664 -6.53 10.31 -9.52
C TYR A 664 -5.30 10.73 -8.74
N ASP A 665 -4.96 12.01 -8.79
CA ASP A 665 -3.82 12.57 -8.06
C ASP A 665 -4.22 13.91 -7.43
N SER A 666 -3.78 14.15 -6.20
CA SER A 666 -4.06 15.42 -5.48
C SER A 666 -3.22 16.59 -6.02
N TRP A 667 -2.30 16.28 -6.94
CA TRP A 667 -1.45 17.21 -7.64
C TRP A 667 -1.64 17.04 -9.15
N ALA A 668 -1.55 18.11 -9.92
CA ALA A 668 -2.14 18.20 -11.26
C ALA A 668 -1.58 17.28 -12.37
N PHE A 669 -0.72 16.30 -12.09
CA PHE A 669 -0.14 15.40 -13.11
C PHE A 669 -0.10 13.94 -12.68
N GLY A 670 -0.61 13.08 -13.58
CA GLY A 670 -0.99 11.69 -13.35
C GLY A 670 0.20 10.74 -13.24
N PRO A 671 0.01 9.42 -13.32
CA PRO A 671 1.08 8.45 -13.15
C PRO A 671 2.13 8.58 -14.27
N TYR A 672 3.29 7.96 -14.09
CA TYR A 672 4.35 7.88 -15.09
C TYR A 672 3.98 6.90 -16.20
N ILE A 673 3.46 7.40 -17.34
CA ILE A 673 3.48 6.93 -18.74
C ILE A 673 2.84 8.11 -19.49
N ARG A 674 3.67 8.90 -20.14
CA ARG A 674 3.34 9.46 -21.44
C ARG A 674 4.12 8.65 -22.48
N LYS A 675 3.41 7.87 -23.29
CA LYS A 675 3.71 7.82 -24.73
C LYS A 675 2.43 8.19 -25.45
N GLY A 676 2.27 9.49 -25.61
CA GLY A 676 1.39 10.09 -26.58
C GLY A 676 2.15 11.26 -27.18
N ASN A 677 2.98 10.98 -28.18
CA ASN A 677 3.18 11.89 -29.29
C ASN A 677 2.72 11.08 -30.50
N ASP A 678 1.51 11.44 -30.96
CA ASP A 678 0.79 11.00 -32.15
C ASP A 678 0.54 9.49 -32.35
#